data_AF-A0A7Y5M6P4-F1
#
_entry.id   AF-A0A7Y5M6P4-F1
#
_cell.length_a   1.000
_cell.length_b   1.000
_cell.length_c   1.000
_cell.angle_alpha   90.00
_cell.angle_beta   90.00
_cell.angle_gamma   90.00
#
_symmetry.space_group_name_H-M   'P 1'
#
loop_
_entity.id
_entity.type
_entity.pdbx_description
1 polymer ?
#
loop_
_entity_poly.entity_id
_entity_poly.type
_entity_poly.pdbx_seq_one_letter_code
_entity_poly.pdbx_strand_id
1 'polypeptide(L)'
;SQAVLPVAQRKVAPAPAAAPAVVPTHKLSNRQYEQLLRQNFINVRRVREWRDVHSQLLTVVAEHGWAINANPASYEQLHLSMLAGLLGNIGFKPEEDDAYLGARGIKFHRHPGAHLRKKPGRWIVCAELVETTRLFGRGIAAIEPQWLEEVGAHLLKKQVLDPHWEKKAAEVVAFERATLYGLVVYSGRRVGYEKVDPHAARELFIREALVAGEAPQDWEKRLPFLAANEKLIAKVQELEHKSRRQDVLVDEELIFAFYDQQVPQDVCNGRNFENWYRQESKARPDLLKLTRDELMRHEAAGITTSAFPKIVRLGGVDCQASYLHEPGDPRDGVTVTIPLFVLNQVHDERCEWLVPGMLKDKIQALLKSLPQRPRSRFVPLPESATRLAALLGTPDRVGHTGLVDALLKQVRDETSLDVKRADFKLDMVPPHLFMNFRVVDEHGRQLGQGRNLGALKAELGAKARGAFQALASLKIAPGAGSKTDSDIKTSENAVDKAQAATEKRAKQAPAAQAEKRYTAWTFGELPELMEIGKGGQTLIGFPALIDAGDAVTIEVFDEPEVAAAKHRAGLRRLCALQIKDALKYLEKNIPDLQKMAVAYMPLGTQEELRAQILDVALDRAFLLDPLPTNAPDFERRVQEGRARLTLIANEVARLALTILQEYAAAVRKIKDTKGAPDAVADAQQQLQRLVPKNFLAAAPWPQLAHFARYLKAIVLRLDKYRADPVRDATKLAELRPQEQRYWRLVAERKGQVDARMQELRWLLEELRVSFFAQELRTPQPVSTKRLDKLWAQINS
;
A
#
# COMPACT_ATOMS: atom_id res chain seq x y z
N SER A 1 23.66 -28.97 29.46
CA SER A 1 25.13 -28.79 29.39
C SER A 1 25.82 -30.14 29.60
N GLN A 2 26.08 -30.90 28.54
CA GLN A 2 27.14 -31.90 28.58
C GLN A 2 28.39 -31.18 28.08
N ALA A 3 29.28 -30.82 29.00
CA ALA A 3 30.55 -30.18 28.65
C ALA A 3 31.42 -31.22 27.94
N VAL A 4 31.64 -31.03 26.64
CA VAL A 4 32.54 -31.86 25.85
C VAL A 4 33.82 -31.07 25.60
N LEU A 5 34.93 -31.63 26.07
CA LEU A 5 36.25 -30.99 26.08
C LEU A 5 36.78 -30.72 24.65
N PRO A 6 37.60 -29.66 24.45
CA PRO A 6 38.33 -29.42 23.20
C PRO A 6 39.30 -30.56 22.87
N VAL A 7 39.67 -30.74 21.59
CA VAL A 7 40.47 -31.86 21.06
C VAL A 7 41.79 -32.07 21.83
N ALA A 8 42.43 -30.98 22.28
CA ALA A 8 43.65 -31.04 23.09
C ALA A 8 43.47 -31.71 24.48
N GLN A 9 42.23 -31.89 24.94
CA GLN A 9 41.89 -32.40 26.28
C GLN A 9 41.08 -33.70 26.26
N ARG A 10 40.81 -34.28 25.09
CA ARG A 10 40.14 -35.59 25.01
C ARG A 10 41.17 -36.70 25.20
N LYS A 11 41.00 -37.52 26.26
CA LYS A 11 41.80 -38.74 26.45
C LYS A 11 41.65 -39.62 25.20
N VAL A 12 42.80 -39.95 24.60
CA VAL A 12 42.95 -40.86 23.47
C VAL A 12 42.17 -42.15 23.78
N ALA A 13 41.20 -42.49 22.93
CA ALA A 13 40.54 -43.79 22.99
C ALA A 13 41.59 -44.90 22.89
N PRO A 14 41.41 -46.08 23.54
CA PRO A 14 42.40 -47.14 23.47
C PRO A 14 42.69 -47.45 22.00
N ALA A 15 43.99 -47.52 21.68
CA ALA A 15 44.45 -47.77 20.32
C ALA A 15 43.72 -48.99 19.72
N PRO A 16 43.28 -48.92 18.46
CA PRO A 16 42.82 -50.13 17.79
C PRO A 16 43.95 -51.16 17.86
N ALA A 17 43.59 -52.43 18.10
CA ALA A 17 44.52 -53.54 18.21
C ALA A 17 45.63 -53.41 17.16
N ALA A 18 46.88 -53.55 17.61
CA ALA A 18 48.09 -53.38 16.81
C ALA A 18 47.87 -53.91 15.40
N ALA A 19 48.09 -53.04 14.39
CA ALA A 19 48.20 -53.49 13.02
C ALA A 19 49.21 -54.65 13.01
N PRO A 20 48.89 -55.79 12.35
CA PRO A 20 49.82 -56.90 12.28
C PRO A 20 51.14 -56.36 11.77
N ALA A 21 52.24 -56.74 12.44
CA ALA A 21 53.59 -56.36 12.09
C ALA A 21 53.76 -56.39 10.57
N VAL A 22 54.35 -55.33 10.00
CA VAL A 22 54.69 -55.29 8.57
C VAL A 22 55.68 -56.42 8.31
N VAL A 23 55.13 -57.57 7.94
CA VAL A 23 55.87 -58.72 7.41
C VAL A 23 56.60 -58.17 6.18
N PRO A 24 57.89 -58.48 5.97
CA PRO A 24 58.60 -58.04 4.77
C PRO A 24 57.85 -58.58 3.56
N THR A 25 57.03 -57.74 2.93
CA THR A 25 56.36 -58.09 1.69
C THR A 25 57.47 -58.30 0.67
N HIS A 26 57.66 -59.56 0.25
CA HIS A 26 58.41 -59.89 -0.96
C HIS A 26 58.07 -58.82 -1.99
N LYS A 27 59.06 -58.02 -2.42
CA LYS A 27 58.89 -57.04 -3.48
C LYS A 27 58.38 -57.81 -4.69
N LEU A 28 57.07 -57.72 -4.96
CA LEU A 28 56.47 -58.29 -6.16
C LEU A 28 57.29 -57.81 -7.36
N SER A 29 57.67 -58.73 -8.25
CA SER A 29 58.29 -58.31 -9.51
C SER A 29 57.33 -57.36 -10.25
N ASN A 30 57.85 -56.44 -11.07
CA ASN A 30 57.00 -55.48 -11.81
C ASN A 30 55.85 -56.19 -12.55
N ARG A 31 56.10 -57.37 -13.13
CA ARG A 31 55.09 -58.19 -13.79
C ARG A 31 54.01 -58.72 -12.82
N GLN A 32 54.39 -59.21 -11.64
CA GLN A 32 53.44 -59.66 -10.62
C GLN A 32 52.62 -58.50 -10.04
N TYR A 33 53.24 -57.32 -9.87
CA TYR A 33 52.55 -56.12 -9.40
C TYR A 33 51.54 -55.61 -10.44
N GLU A 34 51.91 -55.55 -11.72
CA GLU A 34 50.97 -55.21 -12.79
C GLU A 34 49.81 -56.20 -12.89
N GLN A 35 50.08 -57.49 -12.73
CA GLN A 35 49.06 -58.53 -12.72
C GLN A 35 48.11 -58.36 -11.51
N LEU A 36 48.64 -58.08 -10.32
CA LEU A 36 47.84 -57.79 -9.13
C LEU A 36 46.93 -56.57 -9.34
N LEU A 37 47.45 -55.49 -9.94
CA LEU A 37 46.63 -54.31 -10.26
C LEU A 37 45.50 -54.65 -11.23
N ARG A 38 45.78 -55.41 -12.29
CA ARG A 38 44.76 -55.85 -13.25
C ARG A 38 43.72 -56.76 -12.61
N GLN A 39 44.13 -57.69 -11.75
CA GLN A 39 43.22 -58.57 -10.99
C GLN A 39 42.28 -57.79 -10.06
N ASN A 40 42.73 -56.64 -9.54
CA ASN A 40 41.92 -55.75 -8.70
C ASN A 40 41.24 -54.61 -9.48
N PHE A 41 41.20 -54.70 -10.82
CA PHE A 41 40.58 -53.70 -11.71
C PHE A 41 41.18 -52.29 -11.58
N ILE A 42 42.45 -52.18 -11.17
CA ILE A 42 43.19 -50.92 -11.05
C ILE A 42 44.00 -50.68 -12.33
N ASN A 43 43.89 -49.47 -12.89
CA ASN A 43 44.64 -49.09 -14.08
C ASN A 43 46.13 -48.87 -13.77
N VAL A 44 46.99 -49.71 -14.37
CA VAL A 44 48.46 -49.69 -14.18
C VAL A 44 49.07 -48.32 -14.48
N ARG A 45 48.62 -47.66 -15.56
CA ARG A 45 49.14 -46.34 -15.95
C ARG A 45 48.79 -45.27 -14.92
N ARG A 46 47.56 -45.28 -14.40
CA ARG A 46 47.13 -44.32 -13.36
C ARG A 46 47.88 -44.48 -12.04
N VAL A 47 48.24 -45.70 -11.65
CA VAL A 47 49.07 -45.93 -10.45
C VAL A 47 50.48 -45.39 -10.63
N ARG A 48 51.06 -45.53 -11.84
CA ARG A 48 52.37 -44.95 -12.16
C ARG A 48 52.31 -43.42 -12.09
N GLU A 49 51.34 -42.81 -12.78
CA GLU A 49 51.11 -41.37 -12.74
C GLU A 49 50.92 -40.84 -11.30
N TRP A 50 50.13 -41.55 -10.47
CA TRP A 50 49.95 -41.20 -9.06
C TRP A 50 51.25 -41.26 -8.26
N ARG A 51 52.09 -42.29 -8.46
CA ARG A 51 53.40 -42.41 -7.78
C ARG A 51 54.35 -41.29 -8.18
N ASP A 52 54.36 -40.92 -9.45
CA ASP A 52 55.20 -39.83 -9.96
C ASP A 52 54.77 -38.50 -9.32
N VAL A 53 53.47 -38.19 -9.34
CA VAL A 53 52.91 -36.98 -8.70
C VAL A 53 53.15 -36.96 -7.19
N HIS A 54 52.95 -38.10 -6.51
CA HIS A 54 53.23 -38.22 -5.08
C HIS A 54 54.70 -37.94 -4.77
N SER A 55 55.64 -38.46 -5.57
CA SER A 55 57.07 -38.25 -5.37
C SER A 55 57.47 -36.79 -5.59
N GLN A 56 56.88 -36.14 -6.60
CA GLN A 56 57.07 -34.71 -6.84
C GLN A 56 56.56 -33.86 -5.67
N LEU A 57 55.33 -34.12 -5.18
CA LEU A 57 54.78 -33.42 -4.03
C LEU A 57 55.60 -33.65 -2.76
N LEU A 58 56.05 -34.88 -2.52
CA LEU A 58 56.90 -35.21 -1.37
C LEU A 58 58.23 -34.45 -1.39
N THR A 59 58.80 -34.26 -2.58
CA THR A 59 60.03 -33.47 -2.76
C THR A 59 59.78 -32.01 -2.36
N VAL A 60 58.69 -31.40 -2.83
CA VAL A 60 58.33 -30.02 -2.47
C VAL A 60 58.08 -29.88 -0.96
N VAL A 61 57.38 -30.82 -0.35
CA VAL A 61 57.12 -30.87 1.11
C VAL A 61 58.44 -30.93 1.90
N ALA A 62 59.39 -31.75 1.45
CA ALA A 62 60.70 -31.87 2.07
C ALA A 62 61.54 -30.59 1.90
N GLU A 63 61.54 -29.97 0.72
CA GLU A 63 62.22 -28.70 0.44
C GLU A 63 61.68 -27.55 1.33
N HIS A 64 60.37 -27.53 1.59
CA HIS A 64 59.74 -26.55 2.48
C HIS A 64 59.90 -26.88 3.97
N GLY A 65 60.62 -27.96 4.31
CA GLY A 65 60.90 -28.36 5.70
C GLY A 65 59.66 -28.83 6.48
N TRP A 66 58.61 -29.31 5.79
CA TRP A 66 57.40 -29.78 6.45
C TRP A 66 57.63 -31.15 7.10
N ALA A 67 57.18 -31.30 8.35
CA ALA A 67 57.30 -32.56 9.08
C ALA A 67 56.34 -33.63 8.53
N ILE A 68 56.89 -34.75 8.06
CA ILE A 68 56.10 -35.89 7.59
C ILE A 68 55.56 -36.66 8.80
N ASN A 69 54.27 -36.98 8.78
CA ASN A 69 53.66 -37.79 9.82
C ASN A 69 54.25 -39.21 9.80
N ALA A 70 54.86 -39.63 10.91
CA ALA A 70 55.46 -40.96 11.06
C ALA A 70 54.42 -42.07 11.30
N ASN A 71 53.22 -41.69 11.75
CA ASN A 71 52.14 -42.62 12.05
C ASN A 71 51.04 -42.53 10.97
N PRO A 72 50.33 -43.63 10.66
CA PRO A 72 49.16 -43.58 9.80
C PRO A 72 48.12 -42.57 10.30
N ALA A 73 47.66 -41.67 9.43
CA ALA A 73 46.66 -40.67 9.77
C ALA A 73 45.31 -41.32 10.13
N SER A 74 44.63 -40.79 11.15
CA SER A 74 43.27 -41.20 11.48
C SER A 74 42.27 -40.74 10.41
N TYR A 75 41.07 -41.32 10.41
CA TYR A 75 39.98 -40.89 9.52
C TYR A 75 39.70 -39.39 9.67
N GLU A 76 39.61 -38.90 10.90
CA GLU A 76 39.40 -37.49 11.21
C GLU A 76 40.55 -36.60 10.69
N GLN A 77 41.80 -36.95 10.99
CA GLN A 77 42.98 -36.17 10.55
C GLN A 77 43.07 -36.03 9.03
N LEU A 78 42.81 -37.12 8.30
CA LEU A 78 42.77 -37.10 6.85
C LEU A 78 41.71 -36.12 6.33
N HIS A 79 40.48 -36.20 6.85
CA HIS A 79 39.38 -35.37 6.35
C HIS A 79 39.45 -33.92 6.83
N LEU A 80 40.01 -33.63 8.01
CA LEU A 80 40.32 -32.26 8.43
C LEU A 80 41.32 -31.59 7.48
N SER A 81 42.37 -32.32 7.07
CA SER A 81 43.34 -31.80 6.09
C SER A 81 42.70 -31.53 4.73
N MET A 82 41.79 -32.40 4.28
CA MET A 82 41.02 -32.19 3.04
C MET A 82 40.05 -31.02 3.14
N LEU A 83 39.35 -30.88 4.27
CA LEU A 83 38.39 -29.80 4.51
C LEU A 83 39.06 -28.43 4.36
N ALA A 84 40.32 -28.27 4.76
CA ALA A 84 41.05 -27.00 4.63
C ALA A 84 41.05 -26.45 3.19
N GLY A 85 41.07 -27.34 2.17
CA GLY A 85 40.97 -26.95 0.76
C GLY A 85 39.57 -27.13 0.15
N LEU A 86 38.68 -27.88 0.80
CA LEU A 86 37.42 -28.37 0.22
C LEU A 86 36.17 -27.90 0.97
N LEU A 87 36.24 -26.83 1.76
CA LEU A 87 35.05 -26.24 2.41
C LEU A 87 33.95 -25.84 1.41
N GLY A 88 34.28 -25.60 0.14
CA GLY A 88 33.30 -25.36 -0.93
C GLY A 88 32.55 -26.61 -1.41
N ASN A 89 33.06 -27.80 -1.09
CA ASN A 89 32.54 -29.08 -1.57
C ASN A 89 31.82 -29.87 -0.46
N ILE A 90 31.43 -29.20 0.62
CA ILE A 90 30.64 -29.79 1.69
C ILE A 90 29.16 -29.86 1.29
N GLY A 91 28.44 -30.83 1.82
CA GLY A 91 27.00 -30.98 1.63
C GLY A 91 26.29 -31.39 2.90
N PHE A 92 25.11 -30.82 3.12
CA PHE A 92 24.16 -31.20 4.16
C PHE A 92 22.92 -31.82 3.54
N LYS A 93 22.49 -32.99 4.02
CA LYS A 93 21.25 -33.66 3.60
C LYS A 93 20.07 -33.23 4.49
N PRO A 94 19.06 -32.52 3.93
CA PRO A 94 17.78 -32.26 4.61
C PRO A 94 17.00 -33.58 4.81
N GLU A 95 16.06 -33.60 5.74
CA GLU A 95 15.28 -34.82 6.04
C GLU A 95 14.28 -35.17 4.92
N GLU A 96 13.77 -34.17 4.21
CA GLU A 96 12.74 -34.31 3.18
C GLU A 96 13.28 -34.32 1.75
N ASP A 97 14.59 -34.10 1.55
CA ASP A 97 15.21 -33.99 0.22
C ASP A 97 16.28 -35.08 0.02
N ASP A 98 16.26 -35.72 -1.14
CA ASP A 98 17.27 -36.69 -1.53
C ASP A 98 18.55 -36.06 -2.09
N ALA A 99 18.53 -34.76 -2.40
CA ALA A 99 19.69 -33.97 -2.74
C ALA A 99 20.42 -33.45 -1.48
N TYR A 100 21.75 -33.32 -1.58
CA TYR A 100 22.55 -32.57 -0.62
C TYR A 100 22.50 -31.08 -0.99
N LEU A 101 22.28 -30.24 0.01
CA LEU A 101 22.50 -28.81 -0.09
C LEU A 101 23.98 -28.52 0.16
N GLY A 102 24.66 -27.99 -0.83
CA GLY A 102 26.07 -27.62 -0.77
C GLY A 102 26.30 -26.14 -0.52
N ALA A 103 27.58 -25.78 -0.41
CA ALA A 103 28.01 -24.40 -0.25
C ALA A 103 27.41 -23.50 -1.35
N ARG A 104 27.01 -22.28 -0.97
CA ARG A 104 26.41 -21.27 -1.85
C ARG A 104 25.10 -21.71 -2.50
N GLY A 105 24.39 -22.66 -1.89
CA GLY A 105 23.03 -23.05 -2.28
C GLY A 105 22.96 -24.05 -3.43
N ILE A 106 24.08 -24.60 -3.88
CA ILE A 106 24.09 -25.65 -4.90
C ILE A 106 23.37 -26.90 -4.38
N LYS A 107 22.65 -27.60 -5.26
CA LYS A 107 22.07 -28.91 -4.94
C LYS A 107 22.79 -29.98 -5.73
N PHE A 108 23.26 -31.02 -5.07
CA PHE A 108 23.95 -32.13 -5.72
C PHE A 108 23.55 -33.48 -5.14
N HIS A 109 23.68 -34.52 -5.95
CA HIS A 109 23.38 -35.89 -5.55
C HIS A 109 24.65 -36.70 -5.34
N ARG A 110 24.55 -37.80 -4.58
CA ARG A 110 25.62 -38.79 -4.54
C ARG A 110 25.80 -39.41 -5.92
N HIS A 111 27.03 -39.45 -6.43
CA HIS A 111 27.34 -40.16 -7.67
C HIS A 111 26.98 -41.67 -7.55
N PRO A 112 26.36 -42.31 -8.57
CA PRO A 112 25.96 -43.72 -8.50
C PRO A 112 27.11 -44.69 -8.19
N GLY A 113 28.31 -44.38 -8.69
CA GLY A 113 29.55 -45.14 -8.40
C GLY A 113 30.18 -44.90 -7.03
N ALA A 114 29.50 -44.21 -6.10
CA ALA A 114 29.99 -44.02 -4.74
C ALA A 114 29.71 -45.27 -3.88
N HIS A 115 30.72 -46.14 -3.75
CA HIS A 115 30.63 -47.38 -2.97
C HIS A 115 31.06 -47.16 -1.51
N LEU A 116 30.22 -46.49 -0.72
CA LEU A 116 30.43 -46.36 0.73
C LEU A 116 29.99 -47.63 1.47
N ARG A 117 30.83 -48.12 2.40
CA ARG A 117 30.49 -49.27 3.28
C ARG A 117 29.28 -49.00 4.18
N LYS A 118 29.04 -47.74 4.56
CA LYS A 118 27.88 -47.29 5.33
C LYS A 118 27.12 -46.22 4.53
N LYS A 119 25.82 -46.04 4.80
CA LYS A 119 25.06 -44.93 4.20
C LYS A 119 25.77 -43.59 4.55
N PRO A 120 25.88 -42.65 3.58
CA PRO A 120 26.48 -41.36 3.85
C PRO A 120 25.69 -40.63 4.95
N GLY A 121 26.42 -39.97 5.85
CA GLY A 121 25.83 -39.19 6.94
C GLY A 121 25.13 -37.93 6.43
N ARG A 122 24.49 -37.19 7.35
CA ARG A 122 23.84 -35.91 7.01
C ARG A 122 24.83 -34.88 6.48
N TRP A 123 26.06 -34.90 6.99
CA TRP A 123 27.14 -34.05 6.53
C TRP A 123 28.17 -34.85 5.76
N ILE A 124 28.55 -34.34 4.59
CA ILE A 124 29.58 -34.93 3.74
C ILE A 124 30.53 -33.87 3.19
N VAL A 125 31.72 -34.32 2.79
CA VAL A 125 32.63 -33.59 1.89
C VAL A 125 32.80 -34.40 0.61
N CYS A 126 32.90 -33.70 -0.52
CA CYS A 126 33.17 -34.30 -1.83
C CYS A 126 34.56 -33.88 -2.31
N ALA A 127 35.32 -34.82 -2.89
CA ALA A 127 36.57 -34.49 -3.57
C ALA A 127 36.31 -33.57 -4.77
N GLU A 128 35.24 -33.84 -5.53
CA GLU A 128 34.84 -33.05 -6.70
C GLU A 128 33.32 -33.04 -6.90
N LEU A 129 32.84 -31.98 -7.56
CA LEU A 129 31.46 -31.83 -8.02
C LEU A 129 31.47 -31.84 -9.55
N VAL A 130 30.73 -32.77 -10.15
CA VAL A 130 30.72 -32.99 -11.60
C VAL A 130 29.30 -32.97 -12.12
N GLU A 131 29.02 -32.10 -13.09
CA GLU A 131 27.72 -32.00 -13.75
C GLU A 131 27.66 -32.92 -14.97
N THR A 132 26.72 -33.86 -14.97
CA THR A 132 26.41 -34.71 -16.13
C THR A 132 24.92 -34.64 -16.43
N THR A 133 24.13 -35.65 -16.04
CA THR A 133 22.66 -35.59 -16.07
C THR A 133 22.11 -34.78 -14.91
N ARG A 134 22.84 -34.75 -13.79
CA ARG A 134 22.62 -33.90 -12.62
C ARG A 134 24.00 -33.51 -12.07
N LEU A 135 24.02 -32.57 -11.14
CA LEU A 135 25.24 -32.30 -10.37
C LEU A 135 25.49 -33.44 -9.38
N PHE A 136 26.63 -34.11 -9.50
CA PHE A 136 27.02 -35.22 -8.65
C PHE A 136 28.28 -34.93 -7.84
N GLY A 137 28.24 -35.26 -6.54
CA GLY A 137 29.43 -35.32 -5.70
C GLY A 137 30.14 -36.66 -5.86
N ARG A 138 31.43 -36.63 -6.23
CA ARG A 138 32.32 -37.80 -6.33
C ARG A 138 33.39 -37.75 -5.24
N GLY A 139 33.89 -38.93 -4.85
CA GLY A 139 34.85 -39.06 -3.76
C GLY A 139 34.29 -38.53 -2.44
N ILE A 140 33.14 -39.07 -2.02
CA ILE A 140 32.41 -38.57 -0.86
C ILE A 140 32.90 -39.21 0.44
N ALA A 141 32.89 -38.43 1.52
CA ALA A 141 33.18 -38.88 2.88
C ALA A 141 32.23 -38.23 3.88
N ALA A 142 31.88 -38.96 4.95
CA ALA A 142 31.06 -38.41 6.03
C ALA A 142 31.94 -37.53 6.94
N ILE A 143 31.41 -36.39 7.37
CA ILE A 143 32.11 -35.47 8.26
C ILE A 143 31.22 -35.11 9.45
N GLU A 144 31.84 -34.68 10.55
CA GLU A 144 31.13 -34.10 11.69
C GLU A 144 31.04 -32.57 11.52
N PRO A 145 29.91 -31.94 11.87
CA PRO A 145 29.77 -30.48 11.73
C PRO A 145 30.76 -29.69 12.60
N GLN A 146 31.22 -30.26 13.72
CA GLN A 146 32.23 -29.65 14.59
C GLN A 146 33.56 -29.43 13.86
N TRP A 147 33.91 -30.29 12.90
CA TRP A 147 35.13 -30.14 12.09
C TRP A 147 35.09 -28.86 11.24
N LEU A 148 33.89 -28.44 10.82
CA LEU A 148 33.71 -27.19 10.09
C LEU A 148 33.95 -25.97 10.98
N GLU A 149 33.65 -26.07 12.26
CA GLU A 149 33.95 -25.02 13.23
C GLU A 149 35.44 -24.93 13.53
N GLU A 150 36.13 -26.06 13.58
CA GLU A 150 37.58 -26.10 13.81
C GLU A 150 38.37 -25.57 12.62
N VAL A 151 38.12 -26.09 11.41
CA VAL A 151 38.85 -25.72 10.20
C VAL A 151 38.39 -24.38 9.64
N GLY A 152 37.09 -24.09 9.73
CA GLY A 152 36.43 -22.96 9.10
C GLY A 152 36.04 -21.84 10.06
N ALA A 153 36.56 -21.79 11.30
CA ALA A 153 36.16 -20.82 12.34
C ALA A 153 36.09 -19.37 11.82
N HIS A 154 37.12 -18.96 11.09
CA HIS A 154 37.29 -17.62 10.52
C HIS A 154 36.34 -17.30 9.35
N LEU A 155 35.68 -18.32 8.79
CA LEU A 155 34.71 -18.21 7.70
C LEU A 155 33.26 -18.32 8.18
N LEU A 156 33.04 -18.68 9.45
CA LEU A 156 31.71 -18.75 10.03
C LEU A 156 31.11 -17.36 10.17
N LYS A 157 29.92 -17.18 9.57
CA LYS A 157 29.07 -16.03 9.84
C LYS A 157 28.14 -16.36 10.98
N LYS A 158 28.40 -15.74 12.14
CA LYS A 158 27.60 -15.88 13.35
C LYS A 158 26.53 -14.80 13.39
N GLN A 159 25.34 -15.18 13.82
CA GLN A 159 24.19 -14.31 14.02
C GLN A 159 23.58 -14.62 15.37
N VAL A 160 23.23 -13.56 16.10
CA VAL A 160 22.53 -13.66 17.38
C VAL A 160 21.05 -13.39 17.11
N LEU A 161 20.19 -14.24 17.66
CA LEU A 161 18.76 -14.28 17.41
C LEU A 161 18.03 -14.26 18.75
N ASP A 162 16.85 -13.65 18.77
CA ASP A 162 15.88 -13.75 19.87
C ASP A 162 16.45 -13.39 21.26
N PRO A 163 16.97 -12.15 21.45
CA PRO A 163 17.38 -11.69 22.77
C PRO A 163 16.14 -11.52 23.67
N HIS A 164 16.14 -12.20 24.82
CA HIS A 164 15.03 -12.20 25.79
C HIS A 164 15.53 -12.38 27.23
N TRP A 165 14.72 -11.99 28.21
CA TRP A 165 14.99 -12.25 29.63
C TRP A 165 14.70 -13.71 30.00
N GLU A 166 15.67 -14.37 30.62
CA GLU A 166 15.46 -15.71 31.19
C GLU A 166 15.31 -15.61 32.71
N LYS A 167 14.07 -15.60 33.20
CA LYS A 167 13.69 -15.48 34.63
C LYS A 167 14.48 -16.36 35.59
N LYS A 168 14.76 -17.62 35.23
CA LYS A 168 15.49 -18.56 36.11
C LYS A 168 16.97 -18.25 36.21
N ALA A 169 17.58 -17.78 35.13
CA ALA A 169 18.99 -17.44 35.09
C ALA A 169 19.25 -16.00 35.58
N ALA A 170 18.20 -15.16 35.59
CA ALA A 170 18.29 -13.73 35.85
C ALA A 170 19.28 -13.03 34.90
N GLU A 171 19.26 -13.42 33.62
CA GLU A 171 20.17 -12.93 32.58
C GLU A 171 19.39 -12.70 31.29
N VAL A 172 19.83 -11.73 30.47
CA VAL A 172 19.37 -11.60 29.09
C VAL A 172 20.16 -12.54 28.21
N VAL A 173 19.43 -13.45 27.57
CA VAL A 173 19.96 -14.56 26.78
C VAL A 173 19.53 -14.40 25.34
N ALA A 174 20.39 -14.83 24.43
CA ALA A 174 20.06 -14.93 23.02
C ALA A 174 20.53 -16.27 22.45
N PHE A 175 20.04 -16.62 21.27
CA PHE A 175 20.43 -17.82 20.54
C PHE A 175 21.40 -17.48 19.40
N GLU A 176 22.55 -18.13 19.39
CA GLU A 176 23.53 -18.02 18.31
C GLU A 176 23.26 -19.06 17.22
N ARG A 177 23.35 -18.61 15.97
CA ARG A 177 23.34 -19.41 14.75
C ARG A 177 24.58 -19.11 13.93
N ALA A 178 25.30 -20.13 13.48
CA ALA A 178 26.44 -19.95 12.59
C ALA A 178 26.20 -20.61 11.23
N THR A 179 26.65 -19.92 10.18
CA THR A 179 26.59 -20.39 8.81
C THR A 179 27.97 -20.41 8.15
N LEU A 180 28.23 -21.45 7.36
CA LEU A 180 29.41 -21.56 6.51
C LEU A 180 28.95 -21.64 5.05
N TYR A 181 29.32 -20.64 4.24
CA TYR A 181 28.88 -20.54 2.84
C TYR A 181 27.38 -20.75 2.62
N GLY A 182 26.54 -20.29 3.54
CA GLY A 182 25.07 -20.42 3.45
C GLY A 182 24.49 -21.72 4.02
N LEU A 183 25.33 -22.68 4.45
CA LEU A 183 24.88 -23.85 5.20
C LEU A 183 24.87 -23.55 6.70
N VAL A 184 23.81 -23.97 7.40
CA VAL A 184 23.70 -23.82 8.86
C VAL A 184 24.51 -24.91 9.53
N VAL A 185 25.61 -24.55 10.20
CA VAL A 185 26.48 -25.50 10.91
C VAL A 185 25.89 -25.83 12.28
N TYR A 186 25.42 -24.80 12.99
CA TYR A 186 24.64 -24.95 14.22
C TYR A 186 23.64 -23.80 14.37
N SER A 187 22.60 -24.04 15.17
CA SER A 187 21.57 -23.07 15.53
C SER A 187 21.09 -23.34 16.95
N GLY A 188 20.67 -22.29 17.67
CA GLY A 188 20.08 -22.42 19.00
C GLY A 188 21.09 -22.53 20.15
N ARG A 189 22.34 -22.11 19.95
CA ARG A 189 23.32 -22.10 21.06
C ARG A 189 23.05 -20.92 21.99
N ARG A 190 22.76 -21.21 23.26
CA ARG A 190 22.54 -20.21 24.30
C ARG A 190 23.80 -19.36 24.50
N VAL A 191 23.69 -18.05 24.35
CA VAL A 191 24.76 -17.08 24.63
C VAL A 191 24.23 -15.93 25.50
N GLY A 192 25.06 -15.41 26.39
CA GLY A 192 24.72 -14.22 27.17
C GLY A 192 24.73 -12.98 26.27
N TYR A 193 23.61 -12.27 26.20
CA TYR A 193 23.44 -11.16 25.27
C TYR A 193 24.22 -9.91 25.70
N GLU A 194 24.54 -9.79 26.99
CA GLU A 194 25.39 -8.73 27.56
C GLU A 194 26.74 -8.56 26.83
N LYS A 195 27.30 -9.66 26.28
CA LYS A 195 28.59 -9.65 25.57
C LYS A 195 28.47 -9.18 24.13
N VAL A 196 27.25 -9.17 23.60
CA VAL A 196 26.92 -8.81 22.23
C VAL A 196 26.48 -7.35 22.19
N ASP A 197 25.52 -6.98 23.04
CA ASP A 197 25.01 -5.63 23.17
C ASP A 197 24.61 -5.35 24.64
N PRO A 198 25.49 -4.72 25.43
CA PRO A 198 25.22 -4.47 26.84
C PRO A 198 24.09 -3.45 27.05
N HIS A 199 23.88 -2.52 26.10
CA HIS A 199 22.83 -1.51 26.20
C HIS A 199 21.46 -2.14 25.97
N ALA A 200 21.31 -2.89 24.88
CA ALA A 200 20.06 -3.60 24.60
C ALA A 200 19.76 -4.69 25.65
N ALA A 201 20.78 -5.36 26.18
CA ALA A 201 20.62 -6.29 27.31
C ALA A 201 20.11 -5.56 28.56
N ARG A 202 20.63 -4.38 28.89
CA ARG A 202 20.13 -3.59 30.02
C ARG A 202 18.68 -3.15 29.83
N GLU A 203 18.32 -2.69 28.63
CA GLU A 203 16.95 -2.30 28.33
C GLU A 203 15.97 -3.47 28.52
N LEU A 204 16.28 -4.64 27.93
CA LEU A 204 15.48 -5.86 28.08
C LEU A 204 15.39 -6.30 29.55
N PHE A 205 16.49 -6.22 30.28
CA PHE A 205 16.50 -6.49 31.72
C PHE A 205 15.51 -5.59 32.48
N ILE A 206 15.55 -4.28 32.28
CA ILE A 206 14.65 -3.35 32.98
C ILE A 206 13.19 -3.61 32.59
N ARG A 207 12.90 -3.71 31.29
CA ARG A 207 11.54 -3.91 30.77
C ARG A 207 10.93 -5.22 31.24
N GLU A 208 11.64 -6.33 31.08
CA GLU A 208 11.07 -7.65 31.36
C GLU A 208 11.17 -8.00 32.85
N ALA A 209 12.33 -7.77 33.49
CA ALA A 209 12.53 -8.17 34.88
C ALA A 209 11.89 -7.20 35.89
N LEU A 210 12.03 -5.88 35.69
CA LEU A 210 11.64 -4.86 36.69
C LEU A 210 10.26 -4.25 36.43
N VAL A 211 9.88 -4.08 35.16
CA VAL A 211 8.58 -3.47 34.77
C VAL A 211 7.50 -4.55 34.61
N ALA A 212 7.73 -5.56 33.77
CA ALA A 212 6.74 -6.60 33.48
C ALA A 212 6.56 -7.63 34.62
N GLY A 213 7.40 -7.57 35.66
CA GLY A 213 7.30 -8.47 36.83
C GLY A 213 7.85 -9.87 36.59
N GLU A 214 8.70 -10.08 35.58
CA GLU A 214 9.34 -11.38 35.33
C GLU A 214 10.62 -11.60 36.16
N ALA A 215 10.71 -10.97 37.33
CA ALA A 215 11.79 -11.17 38.28
C ALA A 215 11.78 -12.59 38.90
N PRO A 216 12.95 -13.18 39.20
CA PRO A 216 13.04 -14.41 39.99
C PRO A 216 12.23 -14.33 41.29
N GLN A 217 11.55 -15.42 41.68
CA GLN A 217 10.65 -15.41 42.87
C GLN A 217 11.39 -15.08 44.19
N ASP A 218 12.68 -15.38 44.28
CA ASP A 218 13.50 -15.05 45.45
C ASP A 218 13.87 -13.57 45.53
N TRP A 219 13.66 -12.79 44.47
CA TRP A 219 13.90 -11.34 44.45
C TRP A 219 12.93 -10.57 45.34
N GLU A 220 11.66 -10.98 45.45
CA GLU A 220 10.69 -10.30 46.34
C GLU A 220 11.18 -10.20 47.79
N LYS A 221 11.94 -11.20 48.26
CA LYS A 221 12.54 -11.21 49.60
C LYS A 221 13.84 -10.42 49.70
N ARG A 222 14.63 -10.38 48.62
CA ARG A 222 15.96 -9.74 48.60
C ARG A 222 15.90 -8.26 48.20
N LEU A 223 14.87 -7.86 47.47
CA LEU A 223 14.69 -6.53 46.87
C LEU A 223 13.34 -5.95 47.33
N PRO A 224 13.30 -5.33 48.53
CA PRO A 224 12.03 -4.88 49.14
C PRO A 224 11.23 -3.87 48.30
N PHE A 225 11.89 -3.13 47.40
CA PHE A 225 11.22 -2.15 46.52
C PHE A 225 10.29 -2.83 45.50
N LEU A 226 10.64 -4.01 44.98
CA LEU A 226 9.85 -4.71 43.96
C LEU A 226 8.46 -5.04 44.49
N ALA A 227 8.40 -5.69 45.65
CA ALA A 227 7.14 -6.04 46.30
C ALA A 227 6.32 -4.79 46.73
N ALA A 228 6.99 -3.66 47.01
CA ALA A 228 6.31 -2.39 47.30
C ALA A 228 5.70 -1.78 46.04
N ASN A 229 6.44 -1.79 44.93
CA ASN A 229 6.02 -1.25 43.63
C ASN A 229 4.87 -2.05 43.03
N GLU A 230 4.96 -3.40 43.02
CA GLU A 230 3.89 -4.28 42.54
C GLU A 230 2.57 -4.03 43.28
N LYS A 231 2.63 -3.90 44.61
CA LYS A 231 1.44 -3.57 45.43
C LYS A 231 0.88 -2.19 45.10
N LEU A 232 1.74 -1.20 44.85
CA LEU A 232 1.31 0.15 44.53
C LEU A 232 0.65 0.20 43.14
N ILE A 233 1.26 -0.44 42.14
CA ILE A 233 0.72 -0.56 40.79
C ILE A 233 -0.66 -1.24 40.82
N ALA A 234 -0.77 -2.39 41.49
CA ALA A 234 -2.05 -3.10 41.63
C ALA A 234 -3.13 -2.23 42.30
N LYS A 235 -2.76 -1.44 43.32
CA LYS A 235 -3.69 -0.51 43.99
C LYS A 235 -4.14 0.63 43.08
N VAL A 236 -3.27 1.15 42.22
CA VAL A 236 -3.62 2.19 41.25
C VAL A 236 -4.53 1.62 40.16
N GLN A 237 -4.25 0.41 39.65
CA GLN A 237 -5.12 -0.31 38.70
C GLN A 237 -6.51 -0.55 39.28
N GLU A 238 -6.62 -0.96 40.56
CA GLU A 238 -7.92 -1.18 41.21
C GLU A 238 -8.75 0.12 41.32
N LEU A 239 -8.08 1.25 41.59
CA LEU A 239 -8.72 2.58 41.62
C LEU A 239 -9.19 3.01 40.22
N GLU A 240 -8.44 2.68 39.18
CA GLU A 240 -8.82 2.91 37.78
C GLU A 240 -10.09 2.15 37.40
N HIS A 241 -10.13 0.83 37.68
CA HIS A 241 -11.30 -0.02 37.45
C HIS A 241 -12.56 0.48 38.19
N LYS A 242 -12.41 0.95 39.45
CA LYS A 242 -13.52 1.49 40.25
C LYS A 242 -14.04 2.84 39.72
N SER A 243 -13.17 3.67 39.16
CA SER A 243 -13.55 5.01 38.67
C SER A 243 -14.12 5.02 37.24
N ARG A 244 -14.01 3.89 36.50
CA ARG A 244 -14.38 3.75 35.07
C ARG A 244 -13.79 4.85 34.17
N ARG A 245 -12.68 5.46 34.60
CA ARG A 245 -11.87 6.39 33.82
C ARG A 245 -10.56 5.67 33.52
N GLN A 246 -10.38 5.28 32.26
CA GLN A 246 -9.25 4.47 31.79
C GLN A 246 -7.98 5.32 31.53
N ASP A 247 -7.90 6.50 32.14
CA ASP A 247 -6.87 7.52 31.92
C ASP A 247 -5.96 7.70 33.15
N VAL A 248 -6.06 6.83 34.17
CA VAL A 248 -5.41 7.03 35.47
C VAL A 248 -4.08 6.29 35.57
N LEU A 249 -3.92 5.14 34.90
CA LEU A 249 -2.70 4.35 34.98
C LEU A 249 -1.59 4.90 34.08
N VAL A 250 -0.39 4.92 34.65
CA VAL A 250 0.86 5.26 33.99
C VAL A 250 1.27 4.17 32.99
N ASP A 251 1.75 4.61 31.83
CA ASP A 251 2.31 3.77 30.75
C ASP A 251 3.53 3.00 31.27
N GLU A 252 3.70 1.73 30.87
CA GLU A 252 4.87 0.91 31.19
C GLU A 252 6.18 1.64 30.83
N GLU A 253 6.14 2.54 29.84
CA GLU A 253 7.27 3.36 29.42
C GLU A 253 7.75 4.36 30.47
N LEU A 254 6.85 4.92 31.29
CA LEU A 254 7.25 5.84 32.37
C LEU A 254 7.86 5.07 33.55
N ILE A 255 7.35 3.87 33.83
CA ILE A 255 7.96 2.97 34.84
C ILE A 255 9.35 2.55 34.37
N PHE A 256 9.50 2.23 33.08
CA PHE A 256 10.80 1.99 32.46
C PHE A 256 11.75 3.18 32.64
N ALA A 257 11.32 4.40 32.28
CA ALA A 257 12.14 5.61 32.40
C ALA A 257 12.60 5.89 33.84
N PHE A 258 11.73 5.64 34.82
CA PHE A 258 12.06 5.77 36.25
C PHE A 258 13.20 4.83 36.66
N TYR A 259 13.15 3.57 36.25
CA TYR A 259 14.23 2.62 36.52
C TYR A 259 15.48 2.94 35.71
N ASP A 260 15.32 3.31 34.43
CA ASP A 260 16.42 3.65 33.52
C ASP A 260 17.28 4.80 34.04
N GLN A 261 16.66 5.84 34.62
CA GLN A 261 17.36 6.98 35.20
C GLN A 261 18.22 6.61 36.42
N GLN A 262 17.84 5.56 37.17
CA GLN A 262 18.45 5.24 38.47
C GLN A 262 19.41 4.05 38.40
N VAL A 263 19.15 3.07 37.53
CA VAL A 263 20.00 1.88 37.38
C VAL A 263 21.23 2.22 36.54
N PRO A 264 22.46 1.95 37.01
CA PRO A 264 23.69 2.23 36.25
C PRO A 264 23.74 1.53 34.88
N GLN A 265 24.51 2.10 33.96
CA GLN A 265 24.60 1.61 32.58
C GLN A 265 25.30 0.24 32.45
N ASP A 266 26.14 -0.13 33.41
CA ASP A 266 26.87 -1.41 33.47
C ASP A 266 26.07 -2.55 34.11
N VAL A 267 24.86 -2.26 34.63
CA VAL A 267 23.99 -3.23 35.28
C VAL A 267 22.97 -3.76 34.28
N CYS A 268 23.27 -4.91 33.68
CA CYS A 268 22.46 -5.54 32.63
C CYS A 268 21.99 -6.98 32.94
N ASN A 269 22.33 -7.49 34.13
CA ASN A 269 21.91 -8.81 34.59
C ASN A 269 21.58 -8.78 36.09
N GLY A 270 20.90 -9.83 36.55
CA GLY A 270 20.41 -9.91 37.90
C GLY A 270 21.50 -9.95 38.97
N ARG A 271 22.62 -10.63 38.70
CA ARG A 271 23.74 -10.73 39.65
C ARG A 271 24.38 -9.37 39.91
N ASN A 272 24.64 -8.60 38.86
CA ASN A 272 25.19 -7.25 38.98
C ASN A 272 24.19 -6.31 39.65
N PHE A 273 22.90 -6.43 39.30
CA PHE A 273 21.83 -5.65 39.89
C PHE A 273 21.67 -5.88 41.40
N GLU A 274 21.63 -7.13 41.85
CA GLU A 274 21.54 -7.46 43.29
C GLU A 274 22.73 -6.90 44.09
N ASN A 275 23.94 -6.99 43.54
CA ASN A 275 25.14 -6.49 44.21
C ASN A 275 25.13 -4.97 44.31
N TRP A 276 24.78 -4.29 43.22
CA TRP A 276 24.66 -2.83 43.18
C TRP A 276 23.57 -2.33 44.13
N TYR A 277 22.35 -2.88 44.04
CA TYR A 277 21.24 -2.47 44.89
C TYR A 277 21.54 -2.66 46.38
N ARG A 278 22.19 -3.77 46.77
CA ARG A 278 22.58 -4.03 48.17
C ARG A 278 23.53 -2.99 48.74
N GLN A 279 24.39 -2.42 47.90
CA GLN A 279 25.33 -1.37 48.32
C GLN A 279 24.62 -0.02 48.42
N GLU A 280 23.88 0.37 47.38
CA GLU A 280 23.22 1.68 47.29
C GLU A 280 22.03 1.84 48.26
N SER A 281 21.26 0.78 48.49
CA SER A 281 20.10 0.82 49.39
C SER A 281 20.47 1.10 50.85
N LYS A 282 21.73 0.87 51.26
CA LYS A 282 22.21 1.26 52.60
C LYS A 282 22.23 2.78 52.79
N ALA A 283 22.55 3.51 51.74
CA ALA A 283 22.56 4.98 51.75
C ALA A 283 21.19 5.57 51.42
N ARG A 284 20.40 4.90 50.55
CA ARG A 284 19.07 5.33 50.11
C ARG A 284 18.04 4.22 50.33
N PRO A 285 17.35 4.18 51.50
CA PRO A 285 16.39 3.13 51.82
C PRO A 285 15.14 3.08 50.92
N ASP A 286 14.82 4.18 50.25
CA ASP A 286 13.68 4.32 49.33
C ASP A 286 14.07 4.24 47.85
N LEU A 287 15.30 3.81 47.56
CA LEU A 287 15.82 3.63 46.20
C LEU A 287 14.92 2.70 45.38
N LEU A 288 14.59 3.12 44.15
CA LEU A 288 13.69 2.43 43.21
C LEU A 288 12.26 2.20 43.69
N LYS A 289 11.80 2.81 44.81
CA LYS A 289 10.39 2.75 45.20
C LYS A 289 9.58 3.79 44.42
N LEU A 290 8.56 3.34 43.71
CA LEU A 290 7.61 4.20 43.01
C LEU A 290 6.70 4.90 44.02
N THR A 291 6.37 6.15 43.73
CA THR A 291 5.37 6.91 44.48
C THR A 291 4.04 6.96 43.72
N ARG A 292 2.96 7.28 44.45
CA ARG A 292 1.62 7.40 43.85
C ARG A 292 1.58 8.53 42.82
N ASP A 293 2.28 9.63 43.08
CA ASP A 293 2.30 10.79 42.18
C ASP A 293 3.10 10.51 40.90
N GLU A 294 4.16 9.71 40.96
CA GLU A 294 4.88 9.22 39.76
C GLU A 294 4.04 8.23 38.93
N LEU A 295 3.11 7.51 39.57
CA LEU A 295 2.17 6.59 38.94
C LEU A 295 0.82 7.23 38.56
N MET A 296 0.60 8.50 38.89
CA MET A 296 -0.61 9.25 38.56
C MET A 296 -0.23 10.43 37.66
N ARG A 297 -0.81 10.52 36.46
CA ARG A 297 -0.49 11.58 35.49
C ARG A 297 -0.75 12.99 36.03
N HIS A 298 0.23 13.60 36.68
CA HIS A 298 0.31 15.04 36.91
C HIS A 298 1.57 15.52 36.18
N GLU A 299 1.38 16.39 35.19
CA GLU A 299 2.46 17.06 34.43
C GLU A 299 3.12 16.29 33.26
N ALA A 300 2.30 15.82 32.31
CA ALA A 300 2.72 15.62 30.90
C ALA A 300 1.63 16.05 29.89
N ALA A 301 0.70 16.92 30.31
CA ALA A 301 -0.53 17.23 29.56
C ALA A 301 -0.29 18.01 28.24
N GLY A 302 0.85 18.69 28.07
CA GLY A 302 1.12 19.50 26.88
C GLY A 302 1.59 18.71 25.66
N ILE A 303 2.49 17.74 25.84
CA ILE A 303 3.18 17.06 24.73
C ILE A 303 2.35 15.90 24.18
N THR A 304 1.73 15.09 25.05
CA THR A 304 0.90 13.93 24.64
C THR A 304 -0.42 14.34 23.97
N THR A 305 -1.06 15.43 24.42
CA THR A 305 -2.28 15.97 23.79
C THR A 305 -2.04 16.46 22.36
N SER A 306 -0.84 16.99 22.07
CA SER A 306 -0.47 17.42 20.71
C SER A 306 -0.19 16.23 19.78
N ALA A 307 0.36 15.15 20.32
CA ALA A 307 0.64 13.91 19.59
C ALA A 307 -0.64 13.11 19.28
N PHE A 308 -1.57 13.03 20.23
CA PHE A 308 -2.85 12.32 20.11
C PHE A 308 -4.03 13.26 20.41
N PRO A 309 -4.34 14.18 19.48
CA PRO A 309 -5.35 15.21 19.72
C PRO A 309 -6.75 14.59 19.78
N LYS A 310 -7.60 15.10 20.68
CA LYS A 310 -9.02 14.71 20.74
C LYS A 310 -9.82 15.18 19.52
N ILE A 311 -9.28 16.13 18.78
CA ILE A 311 -9.92 16.78 17.62
C ILE A 311 -8.94 16.76 16.45
N VAL A 312 -9.40 16.30 15.29
CA VAL A 312 -8.65 16.33 14.03
C VAL A 312 -9.48 17.11 13.01
N ARG A 313 -8.87 18.13 12.40
CA ARG A 313 -9.56 18.96 11.40
C ARG A 313 -9.58 18.25 10.04
N LEU A 314 -10.76 17.86 9.57
CA LEU A 314 -11.00 17.20 8.29
C LEU A 314 -12.14 17.91 7.55
N GLY A 315 -11.96 18.19 6.25
CA GLY A 315 -12.98 18.90 5.46
C GLY A 315 -13.35 20.27 6.03
N GLY A 316 -12.39 20.98 6.64
CA GLY A 316 -12.62 22.27 7.29
C GLY A 316 -13.32 22.21 8.65
N VAL A 317 -13.66 21.01 9.15
CA VAL A 317 -14.40 20.81 10.40
C VAL A 317 -13.58 20.07 11.45
N ASP A 318 -13.79 20.43 12.70
CA ASP A 318 -13.21 19.80 13.87
C ASP A 318 -13.95 18.48 14.16
N CYS A 319 -13.32 17.35 13.80
CA CYS A 319 -13.86 16.01 13.98
C CYS A 319 -13.29 15.35 15.24
N GLN A 320 -14.13 14.68 16.03
CA GLN A 320 -13.68 13.99 17.25
C GLN A 320 -12.88 12.73 16.91
N ALA A 321 -11.71 12.58 17.51
CA ALA A 321 -10.87 11.39 17.39
C ALA A 321 -10.92 10.56 18.69
N SER A 322 -11.05 9.24 18.53
CA SER A 322 -10.95 8.24 19.59
C SER A 322 -9.85 7.25 19.25
N TYR A 323 -9.11 6.80 20.25
CA TYR A 323 -7.95 5.93 20.10
C TYR A 323 -8.21 4.60 20.80
N LEU A 324 -7.87 3.49 20.14
CA LEU A 324 -7.91 2.15 20.69
C LEU A 324 -6.58 1.46 20.37
N HIS A 325 -5.97 0.79 21.33
CA HIS A 325 -4.80 -0.04 21.10
C HIS A 325 -5.13 -1.48 21.47
N GLU A 326 -5.70 -2.20 20.52
CA GLU A 326 -6.18 -3.57 20.72
C GLU A 326 -5.94 -4.38 19.43
N PRO A 327 -4.76 -5.02 19.30
CA PRO A 327 -4.40 -5.76 18.09
C PRO A 327 -5.46 -6.80 17.71
N GLY A 328 -6.06 -6.62 16.54
CA GLY A 328 -7.12 -7.50 16.02
C GLY A 328 -8.54 -6.94 16.14
N ASP A 329 -8.79 -5.91 16.95
CA ASP A 329 -10.05 -5.18 16.91
C ASP A 329 -10.15 -4.38 15.60
N PRO A 330 -11.28 -4.42 14.87
CA PRO A 330 -11.49 -3.61 13.67
C PRO A 330 -11.32 -2.09 13.86
N ARG A 331 -11.38 -1.61 15.11
CA ARG A 331 -11.25 -0.21 15.53
C ARG A 331 -9.86 0.15 16.05
N ASP A 332 -8.93 -0.80 16.10
CA ASP A 332 -7.54 -0.57 16.52
C ASP A 332 -6.93 0.64 15.79
N GLY A 333 -6.12 1.44 16.48
CA GLY A 333 -5.62 2.73 15.99
C GLY A 333 -6.58 3.90 16.23
N VAL A 334 -6.60 4.85 15.28
CA VAL A 334 -7.39 6.08 15.39
C VAL A 334 -8.71 5.97 14.62
N THR A 335 -9.83 6.21 15.33
CA THR A 335 -11.15 6.41 14.74
C THR A 335 -11.54 7.88 14.78
N VAL A 336 -11.78 8.49 13.62
CA VAL A 336 -12.26 9.86 13.49
C VAL A 336 -13.75 9.88 13.17
N THR A 337 -14.51 10.63 13.96
CA THR A 337 -15.96 10.78 13.82
C THR A 337 -16.26 11.93 12.89
N ILE A 338 -16.77 11.62 11.70
CA ILE A 338 -17.04 12.58 10.63
C ILE A 338 -18.56 12.86 10.60
N PRO A 339 -19.01 14.10 10.80
CA PRO A 339 -20.40 14.45 10.56
C PRO A 339 -20.77 14.24 9.09
N LEU A 340 -21.97 13.70 8.83
CA LEU A 340 -22.42 13.32 7.49
C LEU A 340 -22.28 14.45 6.46
N PHE A 341 -22.57 15.69 6.84
CA PHE A 341 -22.52 16.85 5.94
C PHE A 341 -21.10 17.27 5.52
N VAL A 342 -20.05 16.79 6.20
CA VAL A 342 -18.64 17.09 5.86
C VAL A 342 -18.04 16.02 4.97
N LEU A 343 -18.67 14.83 4.89
CA LEU A 343 -18.06 13.63 4.31
C LEU A 343 -17.44 13.85 2.93
N ASN A 344 -18.13 14.56 2.03
CA ASN A 344 -17.64 14.81 0.67
C ASN A 344 -16.48 15.83 0.62
N GLN A 345 -16.35 16.68 1.63
CA GLN A 345 -15.27 17.68 1.77
C GLN A 345 -13.98 17.10 2.38
N VAL A 346 -14.02 15.88 2.93
CA VAL A 346 -12.82 15.24 3.51
C VAL A 346 -11.92 14.73 2.39
N HIS A 347 -10.69 15.22 2.33
CA HIS A 347 -9.68 14.80 1.33
C HIS A 347 -8.92 13.55 1.79
N ASP A 348 -8.72 12.59 0.88
CA ASP A 348 -8.03 11.33 1.14
C ASP A 348 -6.56 11.61 1.52
N GLU A 349 -5.93 12.57 0.84
CA GLU A 349 -4.53 12.98 1.02
C GLU A 349 -4.26 13.40 2.47
N ARG A 350 -5.18 14.18 3.07
CA ARG A 350 -5.05 14.60 4.48
C ARG A 350 -5.15 13.42 5.43
N CYS A 351 -5.98 12.43 5.11
CA CYS A 351 -6.21 11.27 5.96
C CYS A 351 -5.02 10.31 6.00
N GLU A 352 -4.20 10.27 4.95
CA GLU A 352 -2.99 9.45 4.90
C GLU A 352 -1.98 9.77 6.01
N TRP A 353 -1.98 11.03 6.49
CA TRP A 353 -1.06 11.54 7.53
C TRP A 353 -1.40 11.11 8.96
N LEU A 354 -2.56 10.51 9.20
CA LEU A 354 -3.04 10.16 10.55
C LEU A 354 -2.97 11.37 11.53
N VAL A 355 -2.51 11.10 12.76
CA VAL A 355 -2.20 12.06 13.81
C VAL A 355 -0.70 12.04 14.11
N PRO A 356 -0.11 13.11 14.68
CA PRO A 356 1.35 13.23 14.84
C PRO A 356 1.99 12.05 15.58
N GLY A 357 1.33 11.54 16.63
CA GLY A 357 1.81 10.43 17.45
C GLY A 357 1.91 9.09 16.71
N MET A 358 1.20 8.91 15.60
CA MET A 358 1.20 7.67 14.80
C MET A 358 1.98 7.79 13.49
N LEU A 359 2.45 9.00 13.14
CA LEU A 359 3.06 9.27 11.85
C LEU A 359 4.39 8.54 11.68
N LYS A 360 5.22 8.46 12.73
CA LYS A 360 6.47 7.70 12.74
C LYS A 360 6.24 6.24 12.35
N ASP A 361 5.29 5.57 13.02
CA ASP A 361 5.02 4.15 12.79
C ASP A 361 4.44 3.90 11.40
N LYS A 362 3.59 4.82 10.91
CA LYS A 362 3.10 4.80 9.52
C LYS A 362 4.26 4.86 8.52
N ILE A 363 5.18 5.82 8.70
CA ILE A 363 6.34 5.99 7.82
C ILE A 363 7.24 4.75 7.89
N GLN A 364 7.51 4.23 9.08
CA GLN A 364 8.32 3.02 9.26
C GLN A 364 7.71 1.82 8.51
N ALA A 365 6.40 1.60 8.64
CA ALA A 365 5.70 0.53 7.93
C ALA A 365 5.76 0.72 6.40
N LEU A 366 5.60 1.96 5.92
CA LEU A 366 5.73 2.29 4.50
C LEU A 366 7.15 2.05 3.97
N LEU A 367 8.19 2.48 4.69
CA LEU A 367 9.58 2.20 4.32
C LEU A 367 9.89 0.70 4.31
N LYS A 368 9.33 -0.06 5.27
CA LYS A 368 9.47 -1.53 5.32
C LYS A 368 8.85 -2.21 4.08
N SER A 369 7.77 -1.63 3.55
CA SER A 369 7.05 -2.13 2.37
C SER A 369 7.81 -1.97 1.05
N LEU A 370 8.79 -1.05 1.00
CA LEU A 370 9.59 -0.77 -0.20
C LEU A 370 10.40 -1.99 -0.69
N PRO A 371 10.71 -2.06 -2.00
CA PRO A 371 11.66 -3.03 -2.55
C PRO A 371 13.04 -2.93 -1.87
N GLN A 372 13.80 -4.03 -1.89
CA GLN A 372 15.08 -4.13 -1.18
C GLN A 372 16.07 -3.01 -1.52
N ARG A 373 16.17 -2.62 -2.80
CA ARG A 373 17.12 -1.60 -3.28
C ARG A 373 16.92 -0.25 -2.57
N PRO A 374 15.76 0.44 -2.69
CA PRO A 374 15.53 1.69 -1.95
C PRO A 374 15.49 1.46 -0.44
N ARG A 375 14.86 0.39 0.06
CA ARG A 375 14.74 0.13 1.51
C ARG A 375 16.09 0.04 2.22
N SER A 376 17.10 -0.55 1.59
CA SER A 376 18.45 -0.69 2.17
C SER A 376 19.13 0.65 2.49
N ARG A 377 18.71 1.76 1.85
CA ARG A 377 19.24 3.11 2.08
C ARG A 377 18.65 3.79 3.32
N PHE A 378 17.55 3.25 3.86
CA PHE A 378 16.85 3.77 5.03
C PHE A 378 17.08 2.91 6.28
N VAL A 379 17.98 1.92 6.23
CA VAL A 379 18.32 1.13 7.42
C VAL A 379 19.36 1.91 8.24
N PRO A 380 19.14 2.14 9.56
CA PRO A 380 18.04 1.63 10.39
C PRO A 380 16.67 2.29 10.15
N LEU A 381 15.64 1.47 9.92
CA LEU A 381 14.28 1.96 9.60
C LEU A 381 13.66 2.83 10.71
N PRO A 382 13.80 2.50 12.02
CA PRO A 382 13.24 3.33 13.08
C PRO A 382 13.82 4.74 13.13
N GLU A 383 15.13 4.88 12.90
CA GLU A 383 15.82 6.18 12.89
C GLU A 383 15.39 7.01 11.67
N SER A 384 15.38 6.38 10.48
CA SER A 384 14.91 7.01 9.26
C SER A 384 13.45 7.47 9.39
N ALA A 385 12.58 6.63 9.96
CA ALA A 385 11.17 6.99 10.19
C ALA A 385 11.03 8.16 11.16
N THR A 386 11.83 8.22 12.23
CA THR A 386 11.84 9.33 13.19
C THR A 386 12.26 10.64 12.53
N ARG A 387 13.36 10.62 11.75
CA ARG A 387 13.85 11.78 11.01
C ARG A 387 12.83 12.27 9.97
N LEU A 388 12.22 11.35 9.22
CA LEU A 388 11.23 11.68 8.20
C LEU A 388 9.92 12.19 8.81
N ALA A 389 9.47 11.63 9.95
CA ALA A 389 8.30 12.13 10.66
C ALA A 389 8.53 13.57 11.14
N ALA A 390 9.71 13.89 11.66
CA ALA A 390 10.07 15.26 12.06
C ALA A 390 10.14 16.23 10.87
N LEU A 391 10.68 15.78 9.72
CA LEU A 391 10.81 16.60 8.51
C LEU A 391 9.48 16.85 7.78
N LEU A 392 8.59 15.86 7.78
CA LEU A 392 7.34 15.88 7.02
C LEU A 392 6.15 16.31 7.88
N GLY A 393 6.16 16.01 9.18
CA GLY A 393 5.05 16.26 10.11
C GLY A 393 4.87 17.71 10.55
N THR A 394 5.58 18.67 9.96
CA THR A 394 5.41 20.10 10.24
C THR A 394 4.03 20.58 9.75
N PRO A 395 3.31 21.45 10.49
CA PRO A 395 1.98 21.94 10.12
C PRO A 395 1.87 22.48 8.69
N ASP A 396 2.93 23.15 8.20
CA ASP A 396 3.00 23.75 6.85
C ASP A 396 3.13 22.74 5.70
N ARG A 397 3.28 21.44 5.99
CA ARG A 397 3.43 20.37 4.98
C ARG A 397 2.29 19.35 5.03
N VAL A 398 1.69 19.15 6.21
CA VAL A 398 0.60 18.20 6.41
C VAL A 398 -0.63 18.65 5.62
N GLY A 399 -1.10 17.81 4.70
CA GLY A 399 -2.33 18.05 3.95
C GLY A 399 -2.19 18.85 2.64
N HIS A 400 -0.98 19.33 2.30
CA HIS A 400 -0.74 19.92 0.96
C HIS A 400 -0.57 18.84 -0.13
N THR A 401 0.02 17.70 0.22
CA THR A 401 0.15 16.52 -0.64
C THR A 401 -0.15 15.26 0.17
N GLY A 402 -0.45 14.13 -0.48
CA GLY A 402 -0.54 12.84 0.20
C GLY A 402 0.77 12.46 0.90
N LEU A 403 0.70 11.68 1.97
CA LEU A 403 1.87 11.19 2.70
C LEU A 403 2.74 10.31 1.79
N VAL A 404 2.11 9.47 0.97
CA VAL A 404 2.83 8.59 0.03
C VAL A 404 3.61 9.40 -1.00
N ASP A 405 3.03 10.49 -1.52
CA ASP A 405 3.70 11.35 -2.49
C ASP A 405 4.83 12.17 -1.87
N ALA A 406 4.62 12.67 -0.64
CA ALA A 406 5.66 13.34 0.13
C ALA A 406 6.86 12.40 0.39
N LEU A 407 6.57 11.15 0.77
CA LEU A 407 7.60 10.13 0.95
C LEU A 407 8.25 9.72 -0.37
N LEU A 408 7.51 9.59 -1.46
CA LEU A 408 8.06 9.26 -2.78
C LEU A 408 9.08 10.30 -3.22
N LYS A 409 8.75 11.59 -3.07
CA LYS A 409 9.67 12.69 -3.34
C LYS A 409 10.92 12.57 -2.47
N GLN A 410 10.74 12.43 -1.15
CA GLN A 410 11.86 12.36 -0.22
C GLN A 410 12.77 11.14 -0.46
N VAL A 411 12.17 9.99 -0.80
CA VAL A 411 12.92 8.77 -1.13
C VAL A 411 13.71 8.96 -2.42
N ARG A 412 13.13 9.60 -3.42
CA ARG A 412 13.83 9.90 -4.67
C ARG A 412 15.00 10.86 -4.43
N ASP A 413 14.80 11.90 -3.64
CA ASP A 413 15.82 12.90 -3.32
C ASP A 413 17.02 12.27 -2.58
N GLU A 414 16.77 11.35 -1.65
CA GLU A 414 17.86 10.72 -0.87
C GLU A 414 18.53 9.53 -1.58
N THR A 415 17.79 8.76 -2.38
CA THR A 415 18.32 7.54 -3.00
C THR A 415 18.77 7.73 -4.43
N SER A 416 18.32 8.81 -5.10
CA SER A 416 18.46 9.01 -6.55
C SER A 416 17.90 7.85 -7.40
N LEU A 417 17.03 7.01 -6.83
CA LEU A 417 16.38 5.90 -7.51
C LEU A 417 14.99 6.32 -8.02
N ASP A 418 14.59 5.76 -9.16
CA ASP A 418 13.23 5.91 -9.70
C ASP A 418 12.25 5.03 -8.91
N VAL A 419 11.80 5.53 -7.76
CA VAL A 419 10.76 4.88 -6.93
C VAL A 419 9.39 5.36 -7.38
N LYS A 420 8.50 4.40 -7.66
CA LYS A 420 7.12 4.64 -8.12
C LYS A 420 6.14 4.45 -6.97
N ARG A 421 4.94 5.02 -7.10
CA ARG A 421 3.88 4.87 -6.09
C ARG A 421 3.57 3.40 -5.77
N ALA A 422 3.58 2.54 -6.80
CA ALA A 422 3.34 1.10 -6.66
C ALA A 422 4.45 0.33 -5.90
N ASP A 423 5.61 0.94 -5.66
CA ASP A 423 6.67 0.35 -4.84
C ASP A 423 6.33 0.40 -3.35
N PHE A 424 5.46 1.32 -2.91
CA PHE A 424 4.88 1.30 -1.57
C PHE A 424 3.70 0.31 -1.52
N LYS A 425 3.92 -0.83 -0.89
CA LYS A 425 2.92 -1.90 -0.75
C LYS A 425 2.00 -1.62 0.42
N LEU A 426 0.93 -0.88 0.19
CA LEU A 426 -0.05 -0.48 1.22
C LEU A 426 -0.73 -1.69 1.90
N ASP A 427 -0.87 -2.80 1.18
CA ASP A 427 -1.37 -4.08 1.67
C ASP A 427 -0.48 -4.72 2.75
N MET A 428 0.80 -4.33 2.82
CA MET A 428 1.75 -4.79 3.84
C MET A 428 1.75 -3.91 5.09
N VAL A 429 1.00 -2.80 5.10
CA VAL A 429 0.93 -1.88 6.24
C VAL A 429 -0.15 -2.36 7.21
N PRO A 430 0.14 -2.46 8.52
CA PRO A 430 -0.85 -2.83 9.53
C PRO A 430 -2.14 -1.99 9.45
N PRO A 431 -3.32 -2.59 9.62
CA PRO A 431 -4.58 -1.88 9.49
C PRO A 431 -4.74 -0.68 10.46
N HIS A 432 -4.23 -0.74 11.69
CA HIS A 432 -4.29 0.37 12.66
C HIS A 432 -3.48 1.61 12.25
N LEU A 433 -2.60 1.48 11.26
CA LEU A 433 -1.91 2.61 10.63
C LEU A 433 -2.73 3.20 9.47
N PHE A 434 -4.03 2.92 9.38
CA PHE A 434 -4.96 3.62 8.52
C PHE A 434 -6.09 4.21 9.36
N MET A 435 -6.40 5.49 9.10
CA MET A 435 -7.46 6.18 9.81
C MET A 435 -8.78 5.45 9.60
N ASN A 436 -9.45 5.13 10.69
CA ASN A 436 -10.79 4.56 10.66
C ASN A 436 -11.80 5.69 10.72
N PHE A 437 -12.79 5.69 9.85
CA PHE A 437 -13.79 6.75 9.77
C PHE A 437 -15.11 6.25 10.32
N ARG A 438 -15.75 7.02 11.19
CA ARG A 438 -17.10 6.78 11.71
C ARG A 438 -17.99 7.92 11.25
N VAL A 439 -18.89 7.68 10.31
CA VAL A 439 -19.81 8.70 9.80
C VAL A 439 -21.05 8.74 10.67
N VAL A 440 -21.40 9.92 11.18
CA VAL A 440 -22.55 10.13 12.06
C VAL A 440 -23.55 11.15 11.48
N ASP A 441 -24.83 11.00 11.80
CA ASP A 441 -25.85 12.00 11.49
C ASP A 441 -25.86 13.17 12.50
N GLU A 442 -26.81 14.09 12.34
CA GLU A 442 -26.98 15.27 13.22
C GLU A 442 -27.34 14.91 14.67
N HIS A 443 -27.81 13.68 14.92
CA HIS A 443 -28.16 13.17 16.24
C HIS A 443 -27.05 12.29 16.85
N GLY A 444 -25.90 12.19 16.18
CA GLY A 444 -24.76 11.36 16.60
C GLY A 444 -24.94 9.87 16.31
N ARG A 445 -25.96 9.46 15.54
CA ARG A 445 -26.16 8.07 15.15
C ARG A 445 -25.18 7.68 14.05
N GLN A 446 -24.50 6.55 14.25
CA GLN A 446 -23.59 5.99 13.25
C GLN A 446 -24.35 5.51 11.99
N LEU A 447 -23.93 5.99 10.83
CA LEU A 447 -24.47 5.63 9.51
C LEU A 447 -23.56 4.66 8.75
N GLY A 448 -22.25 4.75 8.96
CA GLY A 448 -21.26 3.90 8.32
C GLY A 448 -19.91 4.00 9.04
N GLN A 449 -19.09 2.97 8.91
CA GLN A 449 -17.76 2.94 9.48
C GLN A 449 -16.80 2.11 8.63
N GLY A 450 -15.56 2.56 8.50
CA GLY A 450 -14.50 1.80 7.84
C GLY A 450 -13.27 2.64 7.54
N ARG A 451 -12.24 2.01 7.01
CA ARG A 451 -10.95 2.65 6.67
C ARG A 451 -10.83 3.12 5.22
N ASN A 452 -11.84 2.81 4.39
CA ASN A 452 -11.88 3.22 2.99
C ASN A 452 -12.84 4.41 2.83
N LEU A 453 -12.28 5.62 2.79
CA LEU A 453 -13.06 6.85 2.64
C LEU A 453 -13.81 6.90 1.32
N GLY A 454 -13.19 6.45 0.22
CA GLY A 454 -13.84 6.35 -1.10
C GLY A 454 -15.08 5.46 -1.08
N ALA A 455 -15.04 4.32 -0.38
CA ALA A 455 -16.19 3.45 -0.22
C ALA A 455 -17.32 4.12 0.58
N LEU A 456 -16.98 4.81 1.68
CA LEU A 456 -17.94 5.56 2.49
C LEU A 456 -18.58 6.71 1.71
N LYS A 457 -17.81 7.48 0.94
CA LYS A 457 -18.32 8.51 0.02
C LYS A 457 -19.22 7.90 -1.05
N ALA A 458 -18.85 6.75 -1.60
CA ALA A 458 -19.64 6.09 -2.64
C ALA A 458 -20.98 5.53 -2.12
N GLU A 459 -21.08 5.21 -0.83
CA GLU A 459 -22.30 4.73 -0.18
C GLU A 459 -23.17 5.88 0.38
N LEU A 460 -22.54 6.82 1.09
CA LEU A 460 -23.22 7.86 1.87
C LEU A 460 -23.18 9.24 1.21
N GLY A 461 -22.42 9.45 0.12
CA GLY A 461 -22.19 10.75 -0.49
C GLY A 461 -23.46 11.47 -0.96
N ALA A 462 -24.46 10.72 -1.44
CA ALA A 462 -25.76 11.30 -1.79
C ALA A 462 -26.52 11.83 -0.54
N LYS A 463 -26.45 11.10 0.58
CA LYS A 463 -27.03 11.54 1.86
C LYS A 463 -26.24 12.71 2.46
N ALA A 464 -24.91 12.69 2.32
CA ALA A 464 -24.02 13.77 2.71
C ALA A 464 -24.37 15.08 2.01
N ARG A 465 -24.56 15.03 0.70
CA ARG A 465 -25.00 16.17 -0.10
C ARG A 465 -26.35 16.71 0.35
N GLY A 466 -27.33 15.84 0.59
CA GLY A 466 -28.64 16.26 1.10
C GLY A 466 -28.55 16.91 2.49
N ALA A 467 -27.73 16.36 3.40
CA ALA A 467 -27.48 16.95 4.71
C ALA A 467 -26.77 18.30 4.62
N PHE A 468 -25.81 18.45 3.70
CA PHE A 468 -25.13 19.71 3.42
C PHE A 468 -26.11 20.77 2.85
N GLN A 469 -26.98 20.38 1.92
CA GLN A 469 -28.01 21.25 1.35
C GLN A 469 -29.05 21.70 2.40
N ALA A 470 -29.43 20.82 3.33
CA ALA A 470 -30.30 21.18 4.45
C ALA A 470 -29.63 22.22 5.38
N LEU A 471 -28.31 22.12 5.59
CA LEU A 471 -27.54 23.12 6.33
C LEU A 471 -27.41 24.45 5.57
N ALA A 472 -27.22 24.41 4.26
CA ALA A 472 -27.11 25.60 3.43
C ALA A 472 -28.44 26.37 3.34
N SER A 473 -29.56 25.67 3.19
CA SER A 473 -30.90 26.27 3.05
C SER A 473 -31.36 27.02 4.31
N LEU A 474 -30.85 26.67 5.49
CA LEU A 474 -31.03 27.44 6.74
C LEU A 474 -30.40 28.86 6.68
N LYS A 475 -29.47 29.13 5.75
CA LYS A 475 -28.78 30.42 5.61
C LYS A 475 -29.24 31.26 4.39
N ILE A 476 -29.94 30.67 3.43
CA ILE A 476 -30.33 31.32 2.14
C ILE A 476 -31.67 32.08 2.24
N ALA A 477 -32.25 32.21 3.43
CA ALA A 477 -33.36 33.15 3.65
C ALA A 477 -32.82 34.60 3.64
N PRO A 478 -33.24 35.49 2.72
CA PRO A 478 -32.78 36.86 2.73
C PRO A 478 -33.53 37.64 3.82
N GLY A 479 -32.79 38.21 4.79
CA GLY A 479 -33.31 39.31 5.61
C GLY A 479 -32.66 39.49 6.99
N ALA A 480 -32.14 40.70 7.18
CA ALA A 480 -31.80 41.41 8.44
C ALA A 480 -30.38 41.25 9.01
N GLY A 481 -29.75 42.41 9.18
CA GLY A 481 -28.33 42.59 9.48
C GLY A 481 -27.91 42.26 10.91
N SER A 482 -26.59 42.22 11.04
CA SER A 482 -25.79 42.26 12.26
C SER A 482 -26.42 43.11 13.38
N LYS A 483 -26.84 42.46 14.47
CA LYS A 483 -26.74 43.00 15.83
C LYS A 483 -26.39 41.90 16.84
N THR A 484 -25.30 42.16 17.55
CA THR A 484 -24.97 41.74 18.91
C THR A 484 -26.11 42.04 19.88
N ASP A 485 -26.52 41.10 20.74
CA ASP A 485 -26.17 41.14 22.17
C ASP A 485 -26.73 39.93 22.97
N SER A 486 -26.07 39.71 24.10
CA SER A 486 -26.42 38.95 25.31
C SER A 486 -27.91 38.75 25.63
N ASP A 487 -28.30 37.55 26.08
CA ASP A 487 -28.53 37.34 27.53
C ASP A 487 -28.91 35.90 27.90
N ILE A 488 -28.38 35.50 29.04
CA ILE A 488 -28.61 34.24 29.74
C ILE A 488 -29.94 34.32 30.48
N LYS A 489 -30.85 33.36 30.31
CA LYS A 489 -31.73 32.88 31.39
C LYS A 489 -32.01 31.39 31.32
N THR A 490 -31.57 30.75 32.40
CA THR A 490 -31.90 29.45 32.95
C THR A 490 -33.39 29.30 33.27
N SER A 491 -33.93 28.09 33.08
CA SER A 491 -35.03 27.58 33.90
C SER A 491 -34.92 26.07 34.03
N GLU A 492 -34.94 25.63 35.28
CA GLU A 492 -34.78 24.27 35.77
C GLU A 492 -36.03 23.40 35.59
N ASN A 493 -35.78 22.10 35.45
CA ASN A 493 -36.49 20.92 35.98
C ASN A 493 -37.97 21.03 36.38
N ALA A 494 -38.79 20.13 35.82
CA ALA A 494 -39.51 19.13 36.61
C ALA A 494 -40.09 18.01 35.72
N VAL A 495 -39.96 16.80 36.24
CA VAL A 495 -40.33 15.51 35.66
C VAL A 495 -41.75 15.17 36.12
N ASP A 496 -42.61 14.65 35.23
CA ASP A 496 -43.56 13.62 35.66
C ASP A 496 -44.05 12.66 34.55
N LYS A 497 -44.24 11.43 35.01
CA LYS A 497 -44.66 10.15 34.40
C LYS A 497 -46.02 10.22 33.66
N ALA A 498 -46.50 9.30 32.82
CA ALA A 498 -46.03 8.09 32.14
C ALA A 498 -47.18 7.58 31.21
N GLN A 499 -46.82 6.62 30.33
CA GLN A 499 -47.67 5.53 29.78
C GLN A 499 -48.60 5.77 28.56
N ALA A 500 -48.10 5.23 27.43
CA ALA A 500 -48.71 4.22 26.56
C ALA A 500 -50.01 4.53 25.77
N ALA A 501 -49.89 4.60 24.45
CA ALA A 501 -50.70 3.81 23.51
C ALA A 501 -50.13 3.88 22.08
N THR A 502 -50.15 2.75 21.42
CA THR A 502 -49.59 2.44 20.11
C THR A 502 -50.56 2.86 19.00
N GLU A 503 -50.20 3.85 18.17
CA GLU A 503 -50.82 4.02 16.86
C GLU A 503 -49.76 4.30 15.79
N LYS A 504 -49.73 3.41 14.79
CA LYS A 504 -48.96 3.55 13.54
C LYS A 504 -49.43 4.80 12.80
N ARG A 505 -48.73 5.92 13.00
CA ARG A 505 -48.80 7.08 12.11
C ARG A 505 -47.52 7.11 11.28
N ALA A 506 -47.65 6.85 9.98
CA ALA A 506 -46.59 7.04 9.01
C ALA A 506 -45.97 8.43 9.24
N LYS A 507 -44.66 8.47 9.52
CA LYS A 507 -43.90 9.71 9.64
C LYS A 507 -43.99 10.44 8.30
N GLN A 508 -44.87 11.43 8.22
CA GLN A 508 -44.74 12.49 7.25
C GLN A 508 -43.38 13.14 7.48
N ALA A 509 -42.57 13.16 6.42
CA ALA A 509 -41.37 13.98 6.36
C ALA A 509 -41.73 15.43 6.76
N PRO A 510 -40.85 16.16 7.45
CA PRO A 510 -41.07 17.58 7.68
C PRO A 510 -41.29 18.26 6.33
N ALA A 511 -42.38 19.02 6.21
CA ALA A 511 -42.73 19.73 4.99
C ALA A 511 -41.57 20.64 4.58
N ALA A 512 -40.98 20.37 3.40
CA ALA A 512 -40.00 21.24 2.77
C ALA A 512 -40.61 22.64 2.59
N GLN A 513 -39.96 23.66 3.15
CA GLN A 513 -40.26 25.04 2.81
C GLN A 513 -40.12 25.19 1.29
N ALA A 514 -41.14 25.76 0.64
CA ALA A 514 -41.20 25.87 -0.81
C ALA A 514 -39.96 26.58 -1.37
N GLU A 515 -39.16 25.85 -2.12
CA GLU A 515 -37.97 26.37 -2.80
C GLU A 515 -38.37 27.53 -3.74
N LYS A 516 -37.67 28.66 -3.64
CA LYS A 516 -37.89 29.80 -4.55
C LYS A 516 -37.51 29.38 -5.98
N ARG A 517 -38.49 29.41 -6.87
CA ARG A 517 -38.35 29.09 -8.30
C ARG A 517 -38.17 30.37 -9.10
N TYR A 518 -37.20 30.39 -10.00
CA TYR A 518 -36.84 31.54 -10.83
C TYR A 518 -37.05 31.22 -12.30
N THR A 519 -37.71 32.12 -13.03
CA THR A 519 -37.84 32.03 -14.49
C THR A 519 -36.97 33.06 -15.21
N ALA A 520 -36.42 34.03 -14.47
CA ALA A 520 -35.50 35.08 -14.90
C ALA A 520 -34.43 35.32 -13.82
N TRP A 521 -33.36 36.04 -14.14
CA TRP A 521 -32.29 36.36 -13.20
C TRP A 521 -32.73 37.43 -12.17
N THR A 522 -33.37 37.01 -11.08
CA THR A 522 -33.93 37.92 -10.06
C THR A 522 -33.43 37.63 -8.64
N PHE A 523 -32.29 36.96 -8.52
CA PHE A 523 -31.72 36.46 -7.26
C PHE A 523 -30.39 37.10 -6.83
N GLY A 524 -29.96 38.17 -7.52
CA GLY A 524 -28.71 38.88 -7.23
C GLY A 524 -27.49 38.23 -7.86
N GLU A 525 -26.30 38.49 -7.32
CA GLU A 525 -25.04 37.90 -7.79
C GLU A 525 -24.91 36.46 -7.28
N LEU A 526 -24.43 35.56 -8.14
CA LEU A 526 -24.17 34.16 -7.81
C LEU A 526 -22.64 33.94 -7.72
N PRO A 527 -22.04 33.92 -6.51
CA PRO A 527 -20.60 33.78 -6.34
C PRO A 527 -20.12 32.35 -6.62
N GLU A 528 -18.83 32.17 -6.95
CA GLU A 528 -18.24 30.83 -7.17
C GLU A 528 -18.13 30.00 -5.88
N LEU A 529 -17.96 30.68 -4.73
CA LEU A 529 -17.76 30.09 -3.41
C LEU A 529 -18.71 30.78 -2.41
N MET A 530 -19.31 29.99 -1.52
CA MET A 530 -20.19 30.47 -0.46
C MET A 530 -19.77 29.89 0.88
N GLU A 531 -19.55 30.74 1.88
CA GLU A 531 -19.22 30.32 3.25
C GLU A 531 -20.49 30.04 4.08
N ILE A 532 -20.69 28.78 4.44
CA ILE A 532 -21.78 28.32 5.31
C ILE A 532 -21.24 28.19 6.73
N GLY A 533 -21.91 28.81 7.71
CA GLY A 533 -21.43 28.85 9.10
C GLY A 533 -22.43 28.21 10.04
N LYS A 534 -21.99 27.29 10.91
CA LYS A 534 -22.80 26.70 12.00
C LYS A 534 -21.90 26.43 13.22
N GLY A 535 -22.29 26.93 14.39
CA GLY A 535 -21.60 26.62 15.66
C GLY A 535 -20.10 27.00 15.72
N GLY A 536 -19.69 28.10 15.07
CA GLY A 536 -18.28 28.53 15.03
C GLY A 536 -17.42 27.84 13.97
N GLN A 537 -17.99 26.99 13.11
CA GLN A 537 -17.30 26.32 12.01
C GLN A 537 -17.72 26.93 10.65
N THR A 538 -16.74 27.16 9.77
CA THR A 538 -16.93 27.68 8.40
C THR A 538 -16.76 26.55 7.39
N LEU A 539 -17.80 26.30 6.60
CA LEU A 539 -17.84 25.33 5.50
C LEU A 539 -17.85 26.08 4.18
N ILE A 540 -17.21 25.51 3.16
CA ILE A 540 -17.25 26.05 1.80
C ILE A 540 -18.31 25.29 1.02
N GLY A 541 -19.20 26.01 0.35
CA GLY A 541 -20.21 25.46 -0.55
C GLY A 541 -20.17 26.15 -1.92
N PHE A 542 -20.65 25.45 -2.95
CA PHE A 542 -20.63 25.89 -4.35
C PHE A 542 -22.08 26.06 -4.83
N PRO A 543 -22.60 27.30 -4.96
CA PRO A 543 -23.97 27.52 -5.39
C PRO A 543 -24.14 27.19 -6.88
N ALA A 544 -25.26 26.57 -7.23
CA ALA A 544 -25.56 26.16 -8.59
C ALA A 544 -27.04 26.40 -8.93
N LEU A 545 -27.30 26.75 -10.18
CA LEU A 545 -28.65 26.78 -10.73
C LEU A 545 -29.07 25.34 -11.06
N ILE A 546 -30.25 24.94 -10.60
CA ILE A 546 -30.79 23.60 -10.81
C ILE A 546 -31.97 23.68 -11.77
N ASP A 547 -31.93 22.86 -12.81
CA ASP A 547 -33.04 22.72 -13.75
C ASP A 547 -34.24 22.07 -13.06
N ALA A 548 -35.32 22.84 -12.86
CA ALA A 548 -36.59 22.37 -12.29
C ALA A 548 -37.68 22.20 -13.37
N GLY A 549 -37.31 22.20 -14.65
CA GLY A 549 -38.19 21.97 -15.81
C GLY A 549 -38.81 23.26 -16.37
N ASP A 550 -39.68 23.91 -15.61
CA ASP A 550 -40.35 25.17 -15.98
C ASP A 550 -39.73 26.42 -15.32
N ALA A 551 -38.76 26.21 -14.42
CA ALA A 551 -38.02 27.21 -13.69
C ALA A 551 -36.63 26.67 -13.31
N VAL A 552 -35.82 27.50 -12.65
CA VAL A 552 -34.59 27.08 -11.97
C VAL A 552 -34.67 27.35 -10.47
N THR A 553 -34.00 26.55 -9.67
CA THR A 553 -33.79 26.78 -8.24
C THR A 553 -32.30 27.01 -7.97
N ILE A 554 -31.96 27.50 -6.78
CA ILE A 554 -30.57 27.64 -6.34
C ILE A 554 -30.32 26.64 -5.22
N GLU A 555 -29.35 25.77 -5.42
CA GLU A 555 -28.88 24.82 -4.42
C GLU A 555 -27.38 24.99 -4.20
N VAL A 556 -26.90 24.69 -3.00
CA VAL A 556 -25.46 24.75 -2.68
C VAL A 556 -24.93 23.33 -2.52
N PHE A 557 -23.83 23.04 -3.23
CA PHE A 557 -23.19 21.74 -3.25
C PHE A 557 -21.90 21.76 -2.44
N ASP A 558 -21.51 20.59 -1.97
CA ASP A 558 -20.25 20.32 -1.26
C ASP A 558 -19.10 19.94 -2.21
N GLU A 559 -19.41 19.63 -3.47
CA GLU A 559 -18.45 19.24 -4.51
C GLU A 559 -18.46 20.24 -5.69
N PRO A 560 -17.33 20.86 -6.06
CA PRO A 560 -17.27 21.90 -7.08
C PRO A 560 -17.65 21.39 -8.49
N GLU A 561 -17.18 20.19 -8.85
CA GLU A 561 -17.44 19.62 -10.18
C GLU A 561 -18.93 19.30 -10.38
N VAL A 562 -19.57 18.77 -9.34
CA VAL A 562 -21.01 18.48 -9.34
C VAL A 562 -21.81 19.79 -9.44
N ALA A 563 -21.42 20.80 -8.65
CA ALA A 563 -22.03 22.12 -8.69
C ALA A 563 -21.93 22.74 -10.10
N ALA A 564 -20.74 22.74 -10.70
CA ALA A 564 -20.51 23.31 -12.03
C ALA A 564 -21.32 22.60 -13.13
N ALA A 565 -21.40 21.27 -13.08
CA ALA A 565 -22.20 20.50 -14.03
C ALA A 565 -23.70 20.80 -13.89
N LYS A 566 -24.21 20.86 -12.66
CA LYS A 566 -25.60 21.21 -12.37
C LYS A 566 -25.91 22.66 -12.75
N HIS A 567 -25.04 23.58 -12.37
CA HIS A 567 -25.14 25.02 -12.66
C HIS A 567 -25.24 25.27 -14.17
N ARG A 568 -24.42 24.62 -14.99
CA ARG A 568 -24.51 24.72 -16.46
C ARG A 568 -25.87 24.28 -16.99
N ALA A 569 -26.41 23.15 -16.51
CA ALA A 569 -27.74 22.67 -16.90
C ALA A 569 -28.86 23.63 -16.46
N GLY A 570 -28.80 24.16 -15.24
CA GLY A 570 -29.74 25.17 -14.76
C GLY A 570 -29.64 26.48 -15.54
N LEU A 571 -28.44 26.96 -15.83
CA LEU A 571 -28.24 28.17 -16.62
C LEU A 571 -28.79 28.02 -18.05
N ARG A 572 -28.60 26.84 -18.66
CA ARG A 572 -29.23 26.50 -19.95
C ARG A 572 -30.75 26.60 -19.88
N ARG A 573 -31.36 26.03 -18.83
CA ARG A 573 -32.80 26.13 -18.59
C ARG A 573 -33.24 27.59 -18.46
N LEU A 574 -32.52 28.38 -17.67
CA LEU A 574 -32.85 29.79 -17.46
C LEU A 574 -32.79 30.57 -18.77
N CYS A 575 -31.77 30.36 -19.60
CA CYS A 575 -31.69 30.91 -20.95
C CYS A 575 -32.87 30.46 -21.81
N ALA A 576 -33.18 29.15 -21.85
CA ALA A 576 -34.28 28.61 -22.64
C ALA A 576 -35.65 29.22 -22.28
N LEU A 577 -35.87 29.54 -21.00
CA LEU A 577 -37.09 30.20 -20.53
C LEU A 577 -37.24 31.64 -21.04
N GLN A 578 -36.14 32.33 -21.36
CA GLN A 578 -36.13 33.70 -21.91
C GLN A 578 -36.39 33.77 -23.42
N ILE A 579 -36.26 32.64 -24.13
CA ILE A 579 -36.31 32.59 -25.61
C ILE A 579 -37.30 31.54 -26.13
N LYS A 580 -38.42 31.33 -25.42
CA LYS A 580 -39.43 30.31 -25.73
C LYS A 580 -39.97 30.40 -27.16
N ASP A 581 -40.13 31.61 -27.69
CA ASP A 581 -40.58 31.88 -29.05
C ASP A 581 -39.56 31.40 -30.11
N ALA A 582 -38.27 31.70 -29.89
CA ALA A 582 -37.21 31.22 -30.76
C ALA A 582 -37.07 29.69 -30.73
N LEU A 583 -37.22 29.06 -29.55
CA LEU A 583 -37.20 27.60 -29.43
C LEU A 583 -38.39 26.94 -30.15
N LYS A 584 -39.61 27.45 -29.98
CA LYS A 584 -40.79 26.97 -30.72
C LYS A 584 -40.63 27.09 -32.23
N TYR A 585 -39.97 28.15 -32.71
CA TYR A 585 -39.64 28.30 -34.12
C TYR A 585 -38.65 27.22 -34.56
N LEU A 586 -37.57 26.99 -33.81
CA LEU A 586 -36.56 25.99 -34.15
C LEU A 586 -37.10 24.56 -34.13
N GLU A 587 -37.93 24.21 -33.15
CA GLU A 587 -38.59 22.88 -33.06
C GLU A 587 -39.35 22.50 -34.35
N LYS A 588 -39.88 23.51 -35.07
CA LYS A 588 -40.62 23.32 -36.32
C LYS A 588 -39.74 23.43 -37.58
N ASN A 589 -38.57 24.06 -37.49
CA ASN A 589 -37.76 24.45 -38.64
C ASN A 589 -36.35 23.85 -38.64
N ILE A 590 -36.11 22.74 -37.93
CA ILE A 590 -34.83 22.01 -38.04
C ILE A 590 -34.72 21.40 -39.44
N PRO A 591 -33.67 21.75 -40.23
CA PRO A 591 -33.50 21.22 -41.58
C PRO A 591 -33.26 19.71 -41.56
N ASP A 592 -33.84 19.00 -42.53
CA ASP A 592 -33.68 17.55 -42.74
C ASP A 592 -34.00 16.64 -41.54
N LEU A 593 -34.78 17.13 -40.55
CA LEU A 593 -35.10 16.37 -39.33
C LEU A 593 -35.72 15.01 -39.60
N GLN A 594 -36.62 14.90 -40.58
CA GLN A 594 -37.24 13.62 -40.96
C GLN A 594 -36.20 12.62 -41.49
N LYS A 595 -35.25 13.07 -42.32
CA LYS A 595 -34.18 12.19 -42.84
C LYS A 595 -33.27 11.72 -41.72
N MET A 596 -32.90 12.63 -40.80
CA MET A 596 -32.13 12.28 -39.62
C MET A 596 -32.86 11.27 -38.72
N ALA A 597 -34.16 11.47 -38.51
CA ALA A 597 -34.99 10.59 -37.68
C ALA A 597 -35.01 9.15 -38.21
N VAL A 598 -35.07 8.96 -39.53
CA VAL A 598 -35.00 7.62 -40.15
C VAL A 598 -33.67 6.94 -39.84
N ALA A 599 -32.54 7.65 -39.94
CA ALA A 599 -31.23 7.09 -39.63
C ALA A 599 -31.02 6.85 -38.12
N TYR A 600 -31.68 7.63 -37.27
CA TYR A 600 -31.60 7.55 -35.80
C TYR A 600 -32.58 6.53 -35.17
N MET A 601 -33.55 6.02 -35.93
CA MET A 601 -34.56 5.05 -35.48
C MET A 601 -34.01 3.84 -34.69
N PRO A 602 -32.84 3.26 -35.01
CA PRO A 602 -32.26 2.17 -34.22
C PRO A 602 -31.79 2.57 -32.81
N LEU A 603 -31.67 3.88 -32.53
CA LEU A 603 -31.12 4.45 -31.30
C LEU A 603 -32.20 5.08 -30.42
N GLY A 604 -33.18 5.77 -31.01
CA GLY A 604 -34.23 6.46 -30.27
C GLY A 604 -35.29 7.12 -31.17
N THR A 605 -36.02 8.07 -30.59
CA THR A 605 -37.14 8.75 -31.27
C THR A 605 -36.73 10.09 -31.90
N GLN A 606 -37.54 10.59 -32.85
CA GLN A 606 -37.34 11.91 -33.47
C GLN A 606 -37.31 13.05 -32.43
N GLU A 607 -38.18 13.00 -31.41
CA GLU A 607 -38.24 14.02 -30.36
C GLU A 607 -36.98 14.03 -29.49
N GLU A 608 -36.43 12.85 -29.19
CA GLU A 608 -35.16 12.76 -28.45
C GLU A 608 -33.97 13.31 -29.26
N LEU A 609 -33.95 13.09 -30.58
CA LEU A 609 -32.91 13.67 -31.44
C LEU A 609 -33.07 15.19 -31.54
N ARG A 610 -34.31 15.68 -31.70
CA ARG A 610 -34.62 17.11 -31.71
C ARG A 610 -34.15 17.78 -30.42
N ALA A 611 -34.48 17.19 -29.27
CA ALA A 611 -34.06 17.69 -27.97
C ALA A 611 -32.53 17.78 -27.87
N GLN A 612 -31.79 16.76 -28.34
CA GLN A 612 -30.33 16.81 -28.35
C GLN A 612 -29.76 17.93 -29.23
N ILE A 613 -30.33 18.16 -30.42
CA ILE A 613 -29.91 19.25 -31.32
C ILE A 613 -30.10 20.60 -30.62
N LEU A 614 -31.25 20.79 -29.98
CA LEU A 614 -31.57 22.04 -29.28
C LEU A 614 -30.69 22.24 -28.04
N ASP A 615 -30.48 21.20 -27.23
CA ASP A 615 -29.61 21.24 -26.06
C ASP A 615 -28.18 21.66 -26.43
N VAL A 616 -27.60 21.05 -27.46
CA VAL A 616 -26.24 21.41 -27.95
C VAL A 616 -26.21 22.82 -28.54
N ALA A 617 -27.26 23.22 -29.25
CA ALA A 617 -27.36 24.57 -29.79
C ALA A 617 -27.45 25.63 -28.68
N LEU A 618 -28.20 25.34 -27.61
CA LEU A 618 -28.31 26.19 -26.43
C LEU A 618 -26.96 26.29 -25.70
N ASP A 619 -26.27 25.17 -25.48
CA ASP A 619 -24.95 25.16 -24.83
C ASP A 619 -23.95 26.03 -25.60
N ARG A 620 -23.88 25.87 -26.93
CA ARG A 620 -23.02 26.68 -27.80
C ARG A 620 -23.41 28.15 -27.86
N ALA A 621 -24.69 28.45 -27.81
CA ALA A 621 -25.18 29.82 -27.90
C ALA A 621 -25.05 30.59 -26.58
N PHE A 622 -25.18 29.92 -25.43
CA PHE A 622 -25.36 30.60 -24.13
C PHE A 622 -24.35 30.22 -23.04
N LEU A 623 -23.64 29.09 -23.14
CA LEU A 623 -22.77 28.58 -22.06
C LEU A 623 -21.26 28.69 -22.34
N LEU A 624 -20.83 29.73 -23.06
CA LEU A 624 -19.41 30.02 -23.24
C LEU A 624 -18.81 30.61 -21.95
N ASP A 625 -17.61 30.19 -21.59
CA ASP A 625 -16.88 30.77 -20.45
C ASP A 625 -16.37 32.19 -20.80
N PRO A 626 -16.32 33.13 -19.83
CA PRO A 626 -16.85 33.00 -18.47
C PRO A 626 -18.38 32.96 -18.43
N LEU A 627 -18.95 32.18 -17.51
CA LEU A 627 -20.39 32.12 -17.31
C LEU A 627 -20.91 33.40 -16.62
N PRO A 628 -22.15 33.84 -16.89
CA PRO A 628 -22.73 35.00 -16.21
C PRO A 628 -22.89 34.75 -14.72
N THR A 629 -22.46 35.71 -13.89
CA THR A 629 -22.58 35.68 -12.42
C THR A 629 -23.59 36.71 -11.89
N ASN A 630 -24.12 37.59 -12.75
CA ASN A 630 -25.06 38.65 -12.39
C ASN A 630 -26.10 38.89 -13.51
N ALA A 631 -27.13 39.69 -13.21
CA ALA A 631 -28.24 39.96 -14.14
C ALA A 631 -27.79 40.67 -15.44
N PRO A 632 -26.96 41.73 -15.41
CA PRO A 632 -26.47 42.37 -16.64
C PRO A 632 -25.71 41.42 -17.58
N ASP A 633 -24.83 40.59 -17.04
CA ASP A 633 -24.06 39.62 -17.83
C ASP A 633 -24.96 38.56 -18.43
N PHE A 634 -25.97 38.10 -17.68
CA PHE A 634 -26.97 37.16 -18.16
C PHE A 634 -27.82 37.76 -19.29
N GLU A 635 -28.29 39.00 -19.15
CA GLU A 635 -29.10 39.67 -20.17
C GLU A 635 -28.30 39.85 -21.48
N ARG A 636 -27.06 40.32 -21.39
CA ARG A 636 -26.15 40.41 -22.53
C ARG A 636 -25.96 39.04 -23.19
N ARG A 637 -25.76 37.98 -22.39
CA ARG A 637 -25.61 36.61 -22.89
C ARG A 637 -26.85 36.12 -23.64
N VAL A 638 -28.05 36.42 -23.14
CA VAL A 638 -29.32 36.06 -23.79
C VAL A 638 -29.46 36.80 -25.13
N GLN A 639 -29.17 38.10 -25.18
CA GLN A 639 -29.28 38.89 -26.41
C GLN A 639 -28.30 38.40 -27.50
N GLU A 640 -27.02 38.24 -27.15
CA GLU A 640 -25.98 37.75 -28.07
C GLU A 640 -26.27 36.33 -28.55
N GLY A 641 -26.64 35.43 -27.63
CA GLY A 641 -26.95 34.04 -27.93
C GLY A 641 -28.19 33.90 -28.82
N ARG A 642 -29.24 34.70 -28.58
CA ARG A 642 -30.47 34.72 -29.38
C ARG A 642 -30.19 35.08 -30.84
N ALA A 643 -29.31 36.06 -31.11
CA ALA A 643 -28.98 36.49 -32.46
C ALA A 643 -28.32 35.38 -33.31
N ARG A 644 -27.55 34.48 -32.67
CA ARG A 644 -26.81 33.39 -33.35
C ARG A 644 -27.45 32.01 -33.24
N LEU A 645 -28.47 31.83 -32.39
CA LEU A 645 -29.03 30.52 -32.06
C LEU A 645 -29.49 29.73 -33.30
N THR A 646 -30.23 30.37 -34.23
CA THR A 646 -30.72 29.69 -35.42
C THR A 646 -29.59 29.20 -36.33
N LEU A 647 -28.54 30.00 -36.50
CA LEU A 647 -27.36 29.60 -37.27
C LEU A 647 -26.66 28.39 -36.65
N ILE A 648 -26.49 28.42 -35.32
CA ILE A 648 -25.88 27.34 -34.55
C ILE A 648 -26.74 26.07 -34.61
N ALA A 649 -28.05 26.16 -34.42
CA ALA A 649 -28.95 25.01 -34.49
C ALA A 649 -28.89 24.33 -35.88
N ASN A 650 -28.82 25.12 -36.95
CA ASN A 650 -28.64 24.61 -38.30
C ASN A 650 -27.25 23.97 -38.52
N GLU A 651 -26.20 24.51 -37.90
CA GLU A 651 -24.85 23.90 -37.91
C GLU A 651 -24.87 22.53 -37.21
N VAL A 652 -25.46 22.47 -36.01
CA VAL A 652 -25.62 21.23 -35.22
C VAL A 652 -26.42 20.20 -36.00
N ALA A 653 -27.53 20.59 -36.62
CA ALA A 653 -28.38 19.71 -37.42
C ALA A 653 -27.65 19.14 -38.64
N ARG A 654 -26.89 19.96 -39.38
CA ARG A 654 -26.07 19.49 -40.50
C ARG A 654 -25.02 18.48 -40.08
N LEU A 655 -24.34 18.74 -38.96
CA LEU A 655 -23.35 17.83 -38.40
C LEU A 655 -23.99 16.51 -37.96
N ALA A 656 -25.14 16.58 -37.26
CA ALA A 656 -25.90 15.39 -36.84
C ALA A 656 -26.32 14.54 -38.05
N LEU A 657 -26.80 15.15 -39.13
CA LEU A 657 -27.13 14.44 -40.37
C LEU A 657 -25.91 13.72 -40.96
N THR A 658 -24.77 14.41 -41.03
CA THR A 658 -23.52 13.80 -41.56
C THR A 658 -23.08 12.61 -40.68
N ILE A 659 -23.13 12.74 -39.35
CA ILE A 659 -22.77 11.66 -38.43
C ILE A 659 -23.71 10.46 -38.61
N LEU A 660 -25.03 10.70 -38.69
CA LEU A 660 -26.02 9.64 -38.83
C LEU A 660 -25.94 8.90 -40.17
N GLN A 661 -25.55 9.57 -41.25
CA GLN A 661 -25.28 8.94 -42.54
C GLN A 661 -24.09 7.97 -42.45
N GLU A 662 -22.99 8.40 -41.84
CA GLU A 662 -21.82 7.53 -41.64
C GLU A 662 -22.10 6.41 -40.63
N TYR A 663 -22.96 6.66 -39.63
CA TYR A 663 -23.43 5.63 -38.70
C TYR A 663 -24.21 4.55 -39.44
N ALA A 664 -25.16 4.92 -40.30
CA ALA A 664 -25.92 3.96 -41.10
C ALA A 664 -25.00 3.14 -42.03
N ALA A 665 -23.98 3.77 -42.63
CA ALA A 665 -22.97 3.09 -43.45
C ALA A 665 -22.15 2.09 -42.62
N ALA A 666 -21.69 2.47 -41.42
CA ALA A 666 -20.96 1.60 -40.52
C ALA A 666 -21.80 0.41 -40.04
N VAL A 667 -23.06 0.64 -39.64
CA VAL A 667 -24.01 -0.43 -39.25
C VAL A 667 -24.16 -1.45 -40.39
N ARG A 668 -24.41 -0.97 -41.61
CA ARG A 668 -24.54 -1.82 -42.79
C ARG A 668 -23.25 -2.61 -43.04
N LYS A 669 -22.10 -1.95 -42.99
CA LYS A 669 -20.80 -2.59 -43.25
C LYS A 669 -20.46 -3.67 -42.22
N ILE A 670 -20.72 -3.42 -40.93
CA ILE A 670 -20.56 -4.41 -39.86
C ILE A 670 -21.44 -5.63 -40.13
N LYS A 671 -22.71 -5.42 -40.49
CA LYS A 671 -23.66 -6.49 -40.82
C LYS A 671 -23.24 -7.32 -42.04
N ASP A 672 -22.73 -6.66 -43.08
CA ASP A 672 -22.36 -7.31 -44.35
C ASP A 672 -21.01 -8.04 -44.28
N THR A 673 -20.17 -7.75 -43.28
CA THR A 673 -18.84 -8.34 -43.13
C THR A 673 -18.91 -9.72 -42.48
N LYS A 674 -18.61 -10.77 -43.26
CA LYS A 674 -18.56 -12.18 -42.81
C LYS A 674 -17.12 -12.68 -42.73
N GLY A 675 -16.85 -13.64 -41.84
CA GLY A 675 -15.53 -14.28 -41.70
C GLY A 675 -14.50 -13.47 -40.89
N ALA A 676 -14.94 -12.47 -40.14
CA ALA A 676 -14.08 -11.59 -39.33
C ALA A 676 -14.66 -11.35 -37.91
N PRO A 677 -14.93 -12.42 -37.12
CA PRO A 677 -15.72 -12.31 -35.89
C PRO A 677 -15.13 -11.31 -34.88
N ASP A 678 -13.81 -11.34 -34.67
CA ASP A 678 -13.13 -10.44 -33.73
C ASP A 678 -13.20 -8.97 -34.18
N ALA A 679 -12.97 -8.70 -35.47
CA ALA A 679 -12.99 -7.34 -36.01
C ALA A 679 -14.42 -6.77 -36.04
N VAL A 680 -15.41 -7.60 -36.35
CA VAL A 680 -16.84 -7.25 -36.33
C VAL A 680 -17.31 -6.96 -34.90
N ALA A 681 -16.96 -7.81 -33.94
CA ALA A 681 -17.32 -7.61 -32.54
C ALA A 681 -16.69 -6.32 -31.96
N ASP A 682 -15.41 -6.08 -32.25
CA ASP A 682 -14.72 -4.86 -31.84
C ASP A 682 -15.31 -3.60 -32.50
N ALA A 683 -15.59 -3.64 -33.81
CA ALA A 683 -16.24 -2.54 -34.53
C ALA A 683 -17.64 -2.23 -33.97
N GLN A 684 -18.42 -3.26 -33.62
CA GLN A 684 -19.73 -3.08 -33.01
C GLN A 684 -19.64 -2.41 -31.63
N GLN A 685 -18.67 -2.82 -30.79
CA GLN A 685 -18.42 -2.18 -29.50
C GLN A 685 -17.97 -0.72 -29.66
N GLN A 686 -17.07 -0.44 -30.61
CA GLN A 686 -16.63 0.92 -30.91
C GLN A 686 -17.82 1.78 -31.36
N LEU A 687 -18.67 1.26 -32.25
CA LEU A 687 -19.84 1.97 -32.76
C LEU A 687 -20.83 2.32 -31.63
N GLN A 688 -21.12 1.39 -30.72
CA GLN A 688 -22.00 1.63 -29.57
C GLN A 688 -21.44 2.68 -28.60
N ARG A 689 -20.11 2.73 -28.44
CA ARG A 689 -19.44 3.72 -27.57
C ARG A 689 -19.35 5.11 -28.20
N LEU A 690 -19.21 5.19 -29.53
CA LEU A 690 -19.20 6.46 -30.25
C LEU A 690 -20.60 7.04 -30.38
N VAL A 691 -21.59 6.20 -30.73
CA VAL A 691 -22.95 6.63 -31.04
C VAL A 691 -23.96 5.96 -30.10
N PRO A 692 -23.94 6.27 -28.79
CA PRO A 692 -25.03 5.90 -27.89
C PRO A 692 -26.31 6.68 -28.25
N LYS A 693 -27.43 6.33 -27.62
CA LYS A 693 -28.72 7.02 -27.83
C LYS A 693 -28.60 8.55 -27.73
N ASN A 694 -27.89 9.07 -26.73
CA ASN A 694 -27.71 10.51 -26.53
C ASN A 694 -26.40 11.07 -27.10
N PHE A 695 -25.83 10.47 -28.16
CA PHE A 695 -24.47 10.79 -28.62
C PHE A 695 -24.21 12.28 -28.88
N LEU A 696 -25.21 13.01 -29.39
CA LEU A 696 -25.04 14.39 -29.78
C LEU A 696 -24.89 15.29 -28.55
N ALA A 697 -25.66 15.02 -27.49
CA ALA A 697 -25.55 15.76 -26.22
C ALA A 697 -24.42 15.22 -25.31
N ALA A 698 -24.03 13.96 -25.46
CA ALA A 698 -23.03 13.32 -24.60
C ALA A 698 -21.58 13.65 -25.00
N ALA A 699 -21.30 13.85 -26.29
CA ALA A 699 -19.95 14.11 -26.77
C ALA A 699 -19.63 15.61 -26.76
N PRO A 700 -18.40 16.03 -26.36
CA PRO A 700 -18.01 17.43 -26.46
C PRO A 700 -18.01 17.90 -27.91
N TRP A 701 -18.39 19.16 -28.11
CA TRP A 701 -18.54 19.73 -29.45
C TRP A 701 -17.32 19.57 -30.37
N PRO A 702 -16.07 19.85 -29.92
CA PRO A 702 -14.90 19.70 -30.79
C PRO A 702 -14.74 18.27 -31.32
N GLN A 703 -15.18 17.27 -30.55
CA GLN A 703 -15.08 15.87 -30.95
C GLN A 703 -16.19 15.43 -31.90
N LEU A 704 -17.39 16.00 -31.81
CA LEU A 704 -18.48 15.71 -32.77
C LEU A 704 -18.04 15.96 -34.24
N ALA A 705 -17.20 16.98 -34.48
CA ALA A 705 -16.63 17.26 -35.80
C ALA A 705 -15.80 16.08 -36.36
N HIS A 706 -15.31 15.17 -35.52
CA HIS A 706 -14.50 14.02 -35.91
C HIS A 706 -15.29 12.71 -36.02
N PHE A 707 -16.56 12.67 -35.58
CA PHE A 707 -17.35 11.43 -35.56
C PHE A 707 -17.51 10.80 -36.93
N ALA A 708 -17.84 11.61 -37.96
CA ALA A 708 -17.95 11.12 -39.33
C ALA A 708 -16.65 10.41 -39.79
N ARG A 709 -15.48 10.94 -39.39
CA ARG A 709 -14.19 10.31 -39.70
C ARG A 709 -13.98 9.01 -38.93
N TYR A 710 -14.32 8.96 -37.63
CA TYR A 710 -14.20 7.73 -36.84
C TYR A 710 -15.11 6.62 -37.39
N LEU A 711 -16.33 6.97 -37.81
CA LEU A 711 -17.28 6.03 -38.41
C LEU A 711 -16.80 5.54 -39.79
N LYS A 712 -16.24 6.42 -40.63
CA LYS A 712 -15.56 6.02 -41.87
C LYS A 712 -14.39 5.08 -41.62
N ALA A 713 -13.64 5.28 -40.53
CA ALA A 713 -12.52 4.41 -40.17
C ALA A 713 -12.99 2.97 -39.87
N ILE A 714 -14.17 2.80 -39.26
CA ILE A 714 -14.78 1.48 -39.06
C ILE A 714 -15.07 0.82 -40.42
N VAL A 715 -15.67 1.57 -41.35
CA VAL A 715 -16.00 1.04 -42.69
C VAL A 715 -14.73 0.61 -43.44
N LEU A 716 -13.73 1.50 -43.50
CA LEU A 716 -12.46 1.25 -44.19
C LEU A 716 -11.66 0.09 -43.60
N ARG A 717 -11.68 -0.07 -42.27
CA ARG A 717 -11.07 -1.23 -41.61
C ARG A 717 -11.66 -2.53 -42.14
N LEU A 718 -13.00 -2.61 -42.19
CA LEU A 718 -13.71 -3.82 -42.63
C LEU A 718 -13.59 -4.04 -44.15
N ASP A 719 -13.44 -2.99 -44.95
CA ASP A 719 -13.09 -3.11 -46.37
C ASP A 719 -11.70 -3.73 -46.56
N LYS A 720 -10.71 -3.26 -45.80
CA LYS A 720 -9.32 -3.70 -45.92
C LYS A 720 -9.04 -5.04 -45.25
N TYR A 721 -9.90 -5.49 -44.33
CA TYR A 721 -9.70 -6.71 -43.56
C TYR A 721 -9.38 -7.93 -44.45
N ARG A 722 -10.08 -8.10 -45.58
CA ARG A 722 -9.87 -9.26 -46.47
C ARG A 722 -8.47 -9.28 -47.10
N ALA A 723 -7.86 -8.12 -47.31
CA ALA A 723 -6.54 -8.02 -47.94
C ALA A 723 -5.42 -8.40 -46.96
N ASP A 724 -5.58 -8.10 -45.66
CA ASP A 724 -4.56 -8.40 -44.64
C ASP A 724 -5.19 -8.64 -43.25
N PRO A 725 -5.78 -9.83 -43.00
CA PRO A 725 -6.36 -10.17 -41.69
C PRO A 725 -5.32 -10.24 -40.56
N VAL A 726 -4.07 -10.58 -40.89
CA VAL A 726 -2.98 -10.75 -39.92
C VAL A 726 -2.56 -9.41 -39.34
N ARG A 727 -2.46 -8.38 -40.18
CA ARG A 727 -2.20 -7.01 -39.73
C ARG A 727 -3.32 -6.47 -38.85
N ASP A 728 -4.59 -6.70 -39.20
CA ASP A 728 -5.72 -6.30 -38.37
C ASP A 728 -5.63 -6.93 -36.99
N ALA A 729 -5.44 -8.26 -36.92
CA ALA A 729 -5.29 -8.99 -35.67
C ALA A 729 -4.12 -8.48 -34.81
N THR A 730 -2.98 -8.18 -35.45
CA THR A 730 -1.80 -7.62 -34.76
C THR A 730 -2.11 -6.24 -34.17
N LYS A 731 -2.74 -5.35 -34.94
CA LYS A 731 -3.09 -4.00 -34.47
C LYS A 731 -4.19 -4.02 -33.41
N LEU A 732 -5.13 -4.95 -33.51
CA LEU A 732 -6.14 -5.18 -32.50
C LEU A 732 -5.52 -5.68 -31.18
N ALA A 733 -4.53 -6.57 -31.25
CA ALA A 733 -3.79 -7.04 -30.08
C ALA A 733 -3.00 -5.90 -29.39
N GLU A 734 -2.44 -4.96 -30.15
CA GLU A 734 -1.80 -3.76 -29.60
C GLU A 734 -2.80 -2.78 -28.95
N LEU A 735 -4.02 -2.67 -29.50
CA LEU A 735 -5.05 -1.75 -29.02
C LEU A 735 -5.76 -2.24 -27.75
N ARG A 736 -6.09 -3.55 -27.67
CA ARG A 736 -6.91 -4.13 -26.58
C ARG A 736 -6.44 -3.73 -25.18
N PRO A 737 -5.14 -3.80 -24.81
CA PRO A 737 -4.68 -3.41 -23.48
C PRO A 737 -4.94 -1.92 -23.15
N GLN A 738 -4.85 -1.06 -24.17
CA GLN A 738 -5.03 0.39 -24.04
C GLN A 738 -6.50 0.75 -23.78
N GLU A 739 -7.44 0.04 -24.41
CA GLU A 739 -8.87 0.22 -24.17
C GLU A 739 -9.33 -0.43 -22.86
N GLN A 740 -8.87 -1.66 -22.58
CA GLN A 740 -9.27 -2.40 -21.37
C GLN A 740 -8.94 -1.62 -20.11
N ARG A 741 -7.73 -1.05 -20.02
CA ARG A 741 -7.34 -0.24 -18.86
C ARG A 741 -8.23 1.00 -18.69
N TYR A 742 -8.58 1.67 -19.79
CA TYR A 742 -9.45 2.85 -19.75
C TYR A 742 -10.84 2.48 -19.23
N TRP A 743 -11.49 1.47 -19.82
CA TRP A 743 -12.84 1.08 -19.43
C TRP A 743 -12.91 0.45 -18.05
N ARG A 744 -11.84 -0.23 -17.61
CA ARG A 744 -11.72 -0.71 -16.24
C ARG A 744 -11.69 0.45 -15.24
N LEU A 745 -10.93 1.50 -15.51
CA LEU A 745 -10.89 2.68 -14.64
C LEU A 745 -12.23 3.42 -14.61
N VAL A 746 -12.91 3.54 -15.75
CA VAL A 746 -14.28 4.09 -15.80
C VAL A 746 -15.24 3.28 -14.92
N ALA A 747 -15.15 1.95 -14.96
CA ALA A 747 -15.98 1.07 -14.12
C ALA A 747 -15.64 1.20 -12.63
N GLU A 748 -14.35 1.25 -12.27
CA GLU A 748 -13.87 1.47 -10.90
C GLU A 748 -14.36 2.82 -10.35
N ARG A 749 -14.44 3.86 -11.20
CA ARG A 749 -14.97 5.19 -10.88
C ARG A 749 -16.49 5.33 -11.06
N LYS A 750 -17.23 4.22 -11.19
CA LYS A 750 -18.69 4.20 -11.39
C LYS A 750 -19.18 5.14 -12.51
N GLY A 751 -18.39 5.29 -13.57
CA GLY A 751 -18.70 6.14 -14.72
C GLY A 751 -18.21 7.59 -14.62
N GLN A 752 -17.55 8.01 -13.52
CA GLN A 752 -16.95 9.34 -13.43
C GLN A 752 -15.65 9.43 -14.23
N VAL A 753 -15.50 10.52 -14.99
CA VAL A 753 -14.40 10.75 -15.93
C VAL A 753 -13.92 12.19 -15.79
N ASP A 754 -12.63 12.39 -15.49
CA ASP A 754 -12.01 13.72 -15.42
C ASP A 754 -11.53 14.18 -16.82
N ALA A 755 -11.02 15.42 -16.92
CA ALA A 755 -10.56 16.00 -18.18
C ALA A 755 -9.42 15.20 -18.84
N ARG A 756 -8.50 14.61 -18.06
CA ARG A 756 -7.38 13.82 -18.60
C ARG A 756 -7.86 12.47 -19.12
N MET A 757 -8.77 11.83 -18.39
CA MET A 757 -9.43 10.62 -18.88
C MET A 757 -10.22 10.91 -20.16
N GLN A 758 -10.88 12.07 -20.26
CA GLN A 758 -11.57 12.47 -21.48
C GLN A 758 -10.60 12.69 -22.65
N GLU A 759 -9.43 13.29 -22.43
CA GLU A 759 -8.37 13.36 -23.45
C GLU A 759 -7.93 11.95 -23.91
N LEU A 760 -7.68 11.05 -22.95
CA LEU A 760 -7.29 9.68 -23.25
C LEU A 760 -8.36 8.95 -24.07
N ARG A 761 -9.64 9.13 -23.73
CA ARG A 761 -10.77 8.53 -24.43
C ARG A 761 -10.75 8.83 -25.91
N TRP A 762 -10.46 10.09 -26.27
CA TRP A 762 -10.44 10.53 -27.66
C TRP A 762 -9.14 10.15 -28.38
N LEU A 763 -8.02 10.14 -27.67
CA LEU A 763 -6.77 9.58 -28.22
C LEU A 763 -6.89 8.09 -28.57
N LEU A 764 -7.73 7.31 -27.88
CA LEU A 764 -8.04 5.93 -28.29
C LEU A 764 -8.71 5.87 -29.67
N GLU A 765 -9.63 6.79 -29.98
CA GLU A 765 -10.24 6.86 -31.32
C GLU A 765 -9.23 7.31 -32.39
N GLU A 766 -8.33 8.24 -32.05
CA GLU A 766 -7.24 8.61 -32.95
C GLU A 766 -6.28 7.44 -33.20
N LEU A 767 -5.97 6.65 -32.18
CA LEU A 767 -5.14 5.46 -32.32
C LEU A 767 -5.80 4.43 -33.24
N ARG A 768 -7.13 4.24 -33.12
CA ARG A 768 -7.91 3.38 -34.01
C ARG A 768 -7.83 3.85 -35.47
N VAL A 769 -7.97 5.15 -35.74
CA VAL A 769 -7.78 5.71 -37.08
C VAL A 769 -6.36 5.45 -37.59
N SER A 770 -5.33 5.71 -36.75
CA SER A 770 -3.92 5.47 -37.09
C SER A 770 -3.60 4.00 -37.40
N PHE A 771 -4.27 3.06 -36.73
CA PHE A 771 -4.05 1.64 -36.92
C PHE A 771 -4.77 1.08 -38.15
N PHE A 772 -6.04 1.45 -38.33
CA PHE A 772 -6.92 0.76 -39.28
C PHE A 772 -7.30 1.59 -40.51
N ALA A 773 -7.15 2.93 -40.46
CA ALA A 773 -7.58 3.83 -41.54
C ALA A 773 -6.63 5.02 -41.73
N GLN A 774 -5.34 4.72 -41.93
CA GLN A 774 -4.24 5.70 -42.01
C GLN A 774 -4.47 6.84 -43.02
N GLU A 775 -5.17 6.55 -44.12
CA GLU A 775 -5.50 7.53 -45.16
C GLU A 775 -6.42 8.66 -44.69
N LEU A 776 -7.20 8.45 -43.63
CA LEU A 776 -8.05 9.47 -43.05
C LEU A 776 -7.28 10.53 -42.24
N ARG A 777 -6.02 10.22 -41.88
CA ARG A 777 -5.11 11.03 -41.05
C ARG A 777 -5.68 11.35 -39.66
N THR A 778 -4.79 11.57 -38.70
CA THR A 778 -5.14 12.02 -37.34
C THR A 778 -4.85 13.52 -37.21
N PRO A 779 -5.61 14.29 -36.40
CA PRO A 779 -5.40 15.73 -36.25
C PRO A 779 -4.17 16.04 -35.39
N GLN A 780 -3.69 15.04 -34.65
CA GLN A 780 -2.49 15.08 -33.84
C GLN A 780 -1.74 13.74 -33.92
N PRO A 781 -0.41 13.74 -33.70
CA PRO A 781 0.37 12.49 -33.63
C PRO A 781 -0.11 11.62 -32.46
N VAL A 782 -0.37 10.34 -32.73
CA VAL A 782 -0.85 9.38 -31.72
C VAL A 782 -0.05 8.09 -31.80
N SER A 783 0.26 7.50 -30.65
CA SER A 783 0.95 6.22 -30.52
C SER A 783 0.66 5.61 -29.15
N THR A 784 0.86 4.31 -29.01
CA THR A 784 0.77 3.60 -27.72
C THR A 784 1.63 4.26 -26.64
N LYS A 785 2.88 4.64 -26.98
CA LYS A 785 3.78 5.37 -26.07
C LYS A 785 3.20 6.70 -25.57
N ARG A 786 2.48 7.45 -26.42
CA ARG A 786 1.82 8.70 -26.01
C ARG A 786 0.67 8.42 -25.04
N LEU A 787 -0.14 7.41 -25.34
CA LEU A 787 -1.23 6.99 -24.44
C LEU A 787 -0.67 6.49 -23.10
N ASP A 788 0.45 5.77 -23.09
CA ASP A 788 1.11 5.30 -21.86
C ASP A 788 1.62 6.45 -20.99
N LYS A 789 2.20 7.49 -21.62
CA LYS A 789 2.62 8.70 -20.91
C LYS A 789 1.44 9.42 -20.25
N LEU A 790 0.33 9.54 -20.97
CA LEU A 790 -0.88 10.19 -20.45
C LEU A 790 -1.57 9.33 -19.37
N TRP A 791 -1.55 8.00 -19.53
CA TRP A 791 -2.02 7.06 -18.51
C TRP A 791 -1.23 7.16 -17.20
N ALA A 792 0.09 7.32 -17.27
CA ALA A 792 0.92 7.54 -16.09
C ALA A 792 0.53 8.81 -15.32
N GLN A 793 0.06 9.85 -16.02
CA GLN A 793 -0.42 11.10 -15.43
C GLN A 793 -1.82 11.02 -14.83
N ILE A 794 -2.62 10.01 -15.17
CA ILE A 794 -3.95 9.79 -14.57
C ILE A 794 -3.84 9.03 -13.24
N ASN A 795 -2.77 8.24 -13.06
CA ASN A 795 -2.50 7.46 -11.85
C ASN A 795 -1.49 8.13 -10.89
N SER A 796 -0.91 9.26 -11.28
CA SER A 796 -0.12 10.15 -10.43
C SER A 796 -1.02 11.20 -9.81
#